data_AF-A0A7X7NY42-F1
#
_entry.id   AF-A0A7X7NY42-F1
#
_cell.length_a   1.000
_cell.length_b   1.000
_cell.length_c   1.000
_cell.angle_alpha   90.00
_cell.angle_beta   90.00
_cell.angle_gamma   90.00
#
_symmetry.space_group_name_H-M   'P 1'
#
loop_
_entity.id
_entity.type
_entity.pdbx_description
1 polymer ?
#
loop_
_entity_poly.entity_id
_entity_poly.type
_entity_poly.pdbx_seq_one_letter_code
_entity_poly.pdbx_strand_id
1 'polypeptide(L)'
;MSINFSDPYALILIPIVLLPVYLWYKTSHYHALRKKIILLTRLMVLLLLVLALAGAELRFTVDQQSVVFVVDVSASCEKAREKAEDFIKEALKHKEVDEQAAIVVFGENARVEQPMLDNLQFNRIETVIERQQTNIENSIILGSGLLPDGLRKRMVLFSDGNENCGDAWQEMGGLARKNVRLDVVPLEVKDGPDVRIDSLQVPQKLYAGERFSIQTRVYSNIDTTAVLRFYRDDQVIIEDKVNVTSGENVFVYSSTIGESGFYTFKVVGEIGHHDTIPENNQAGAFTVVQGTPKVLVVEGYQGEGRSIINAIQSSGIETELTTPANLPLTPQKLSAYGLVILCNVPAESIPKQAMEAIHSSVRDLGMGLVMVGGENSYGPGGYYQTPIEKALPVYMDLRGKAEIPSLGLVLVIDKSGSMGEQAGGYSKIALAREAAVQATSILSPYDQVGVVAFDSSAAWVVETQKVEDLEFIQGSIASIQAGGGTNIFPALQVAYSSLKDVETKYKHIILLTDGQSATSGDYYYLAKRMQQSGITMSTVAVGDGADILLMQQLAEWGGGRYYFTNDAQNVPRIFTKETMKALRHYLVEEEFYPGISSSSPLIDGIREAPPLEGYVATTPKGTAQVVLSSHRNDPVLAKWQYGLGRSVAFTTDSGGKWSGNWIRWPGYNQIWSNIVSWVLPRVDENHPLSLRSYMDNNLGIVEVESVDTDRVVPTFASIVGPDLENMQVPLDPVGPGKYQARFKVSEPGAYLINIRQEVEEGFRMVNGGLIVPYSSEYKSPGTNYPFLEQLAHSTGGIIIDDPAQVFADNLAPVKGAVRLWPWFLTTALLLFMVDIATRRISFRLNSLSRVWQKKTREQEYQDSTTSRLNRRKSELKDWQEIKLQTPKPAPTPDSTGRSLDRPEPAPRKKEPIDTPTNEETTQRLLRRVGKKG
;
A
#
# COMPACT_ATOMS: atom_id res chain seq x y z
N MET A 1 12.39 -42.35 -32.93
CA MET A 1 13.33 -41.22 -33.10
C MET A 1 13.52 -40.95 -34.58
N SER A 2 13.47 -39.70 -35.01
CA SER A 2 13.82 -39.29 -36.38
C SER A 2 14.85 -38.17 -36.35
N ILE A 3 15.76 -38.15 -37.33
CA ILE A 3 16.72 -37.05 -37.50
C ILE A 3 16.09 -36.04 -38.45
N ASN A 4 16.03 -34.78 -38.04
CA ASN A 4 15.59 -33.67 -38.87
C ASN A 4 16.72 -32.63 -38.98
N PHE A 5 16.67 -31.78 -40.01
CA PHE A 5 17.59 -30.67 -40.20
C PHE A 5 16.78 -29.38 -40.25
N SER A 6 17.11 -28.39 -39.39
CA SER A 6 16.44 -27.08 -39.42
C SER A 6 16.73 -26.34 -40.73
N ASP A 7 17.97 -26.45 -41.22
CA ASP A 7 18.47 -25.76 -42.41
C ASP A 7 19.11 -26.75 -43.38
N PRO A 8 18.30 -27.55 -44.11
CA PRO A 8 18.81 -28.60 -44.99
C PRO A 8 19.72 -28.07 -46.10
N TYR A 9 19.59 -26.79 -46.47
CA TYR A 9 20.44 -26.13 -47.47
C TYR A 9 21.92 -26.09 -47.06
N ALA A 10 22.24 -26.08 -45.76
CA ALA A 10 23.63 -26.09 -45.31
C ALA A 10 24.37 -27.38 -45.69
N LEU A 11 23.64 -28.48 -45.96
CA LEU A 11 24.23 -29.74 -46.46
C LEU A 11 24.87 -29.60 -47.85
N ILE A 12 24.53 -28.55 -48.62
CA ILE A 12 25.18 -28.23 -49.90
C ILE A 12 26.65 -27.82 -49.71
N LEU A 13 27.05 -27.44 -48.49
CA LEU A 13 28.46 -27.14 -48.18
C LEU A 13 29.35 -28.38 -48.19
N ILE A 14 28.80 -29.60 -48.08
CA ILE A 14 29.59 -30.86 -48.11
C ILE A 14 30.48 -30.94 -49.36
N PRO A 15 29.97 -30.86 -50.61
CA PRO A 15 30.81 -30.90 -51.82
C PRO A 15 31.79 -29.72 -51.93
N ILE A 16 31.40 -28.53 -51.47
CA ILE A 16 32.25 -27.32 -51.53
C ILE A 16 33.48 -27.47 -50.63
N VAL A 17 33.29 -28.04 -49.45
CA VAL A 17 34.33 -28.25 -48.45
C VAL A 17 35.27 -29.42 -48.82
N LEU A 18 34.83 -30.35 -49.66
CA LEU A 18 35.66 -31.45 -50.18
C LEU A 18 36.74 -30.98 -51.17
N LEU A 19 36.50 -29.91 -51.92
CA LEU A 19 37.46 -29.37 -52.90
C LEU A 19 38.81 -28.92 -52.29
N PRO A 20 38.84 -28.04 -51.25
CA PRO A 20 40.10 -27.65 -50.61
C PRO A 20 40.78 -28.83 -49.89
N VAL A 21 40.01 -29.80 -49.36
CA VAL A 21 40.56 -31.03 -48.77
C VAL A 21 41.26 -31.89 -49.82
N TYR A 22 40.66 -32.01 -51.02
CA TYR A 22 41.24 -32.71 -52.17
C TYR A 22 42.52 -32.02 -52.68
N LEU A 23 42.50 -30.69 -52.81
CA LEU A 23 43.68 -29.91 -53.22
C LEU A 23 44.82 -30.04 -52.20
N TRP A 24 44.52 -29.99 -50.90
CA TRP A 24 45.50 -30.25 -49.83
C TRP A 24 46.05 -31.69 -49.91
N TYR A 25 45.18 -32.69 -50.16
CA TYR A 25 45.63 -34.07 -50.32
C TYR A 25 46.61 -34.22 -51.50
N LYS A 26 46.41 -33.49 -52.60
CA LYS A 26 47.28 -33.54 -53.78
C LYS A 26 48.64 -32.86 -53.56
N THR A 27 48.69 -31.77 -52.79
CA THR A 27 49.91 -30.96 -52.57
C THR A 27 50.72 -31.34 -51.32
N SER A 28 50.17 -32.18 -50.45
CA SER A 28 50.77 -32.49 -49.14
C SER A 28 51.78 -33.65 -49.18
N HIS A 29 52.96 -33.42 -48.58
CA HIS A 29 54.15 -34.29 -48.61
C HIS A 29 54.33 -35.20 -47.36
N TYR A 30 53.26 -35.51 -46.62
CA TYR A 30 53.32 -36.43 -45.48
C TYR A 30 53.41 -37.92 -45.89
N HIS A 31 54.04 -38.75 -45.04
CA HIS A 31 54.02 -40.22 -45.19
C HIS A 31 52.58 -40.79 -45.26
N ALA A 32 52.40 -41.86 -46.04
CA ALA A 32 51.09 -42.40 -46.44
C ALA A 32 50.11 -42.63 -45.28
N LEU A 33 50.59 -43.17 -44.14
CA LEU A 33 49.74 -43.49 -42.99
C LEU A 33 49.30 -42.22 -42.23
N ARG A 34 50.22 -41.27 -42.04
CA ARG A 34 49.95 -39.97 -41.40
C ARG A 34 49.03 -39.11 -42.26
N LYS A 35 49.21 -39.16 -43.58
CA LYS A 35 48.37 -38.47 -44.57
C LYS A 35 46.92 -38.98 -44.52
N LYS A 36 46.69 -40.29 -44.38
CA LYS A 36 45.35 -40.87 -44.23
C LYS A 36 44.67 -40.46 -42.92
N ILE A 37 45.41 -40.45 -41.80
CA ILE A 37 44.86 -40.05 -40.49
C ILE A 37 44.41 -38.58 -40.53
N ILE A 38 45.25 -37.67 -41.01
CA ILE A 38 44.94 -36.24 -41.11
C ILE A 38 43.73 -36.01 -42.04
N LEU A 39 43.67 -36.72 -43.17
CA LEU A 39 42.56 -36.63 -44.11
C LEU A 39 41.24 -37.05 -43.44
N LEU A 40 41.25 -38.19 -42.73
CA LEU A 40 40.06 -38.73 -42.08
C LEU A 40 39.58 -37.81 -40.94
N THR A 41 40.48 -37.34 -40.08
CA THR A 41 40.12 -36.40 -39.00
C THR A 41 39.58 -35.10 -39.56
N ARG A 42 40.19 -34.56 -40.63
CA ARG A 42 39.75 -33.32 -41.27
C ARG A 42 38.39 -33.46 -41.95
N LEU A 43 38.14 -34.57 -42.65
CA LEU A 43 36.82 -34.86 -43.22
C LEU A 43 35.76 -34.98 -42.13
N MET A 44 36.08 -35.61 -41.00
CA MET A 44 35.15 -35.74 -39.89
C MET A 44 34.84 -34.41 -39.20
N VAL A 45 35.85 -33.56 -38.98
CA VAL A 45 35.66 -32.20 -38.42
C VAL A 45 34.75 -31.38 -39.33
N LEU A 46 35.01 -31.39 -40.63
CA LEU A 46 34.23 -30.64 -41.60
C LEU A 46 32.79 -31.17 -41.71
N LEU A 47 32.60 -32.49 -41.68
CA LEU A 47 31.28 -33.11 -41.65
C LEU A 47 30.49 -32.70 -40.40
N LEU A 48 31.11 -32.74 -39.21
CA LEU A 48 30.48 -32.34 -37.95
C LEU A 48 30.13 -30.85 -37.93
N LEU A 49 30.99 -29.98 -38.49
CA LEU A 49 30.71 -28.56 -38.63
C LEU A 49 29.53 -28.31 -39.58
N VAL A 50 29.45 -29.01 -40.71
CA VAL A 50 28.32 -28.90 -41.63
C VAL A 50 27.04 -29.45 -41.02
N LEU A 51 27.08 -30.56 -40.27
CA LEU A 51 25.92 -31.10 -39.55
C LEU A 51 25.46 -30.19 -38.41
N ALA A 52 26.38 -29.48 -37.75
CA ALA A 52 26.05 -28.45 -36.76
C ALA A 52 25.39 -27.22 -37.42
N LEU A 53 25.90 -26.79 -38.57
CA LEU A 53 25.34 -25.69 -39.39
C LEU A 53 23.97 -26.03 -40.00
N ALA A 54 23.74 -27.29 -40.38
CA ALA A 54 22.45 -27.77 -40.87
C ALA A 54 21.38 -27.91 -39.77
N GLY A 55 21.76 -27.65 -38.52
CA GLY A 55 20.87 -27.73 -37.36
C GLY A 55 20.23 -29.11 -37.22
N ALA A 56 21.07 -30.15 -37.16
CA ALA A 56 20.59 -31.50 -36.94
C ALA A 56 19.90 -31.62 -35.57
N GLU A 57 18.68 -32.13 -35.59
CA GLU A 57 17.82 -32.33 -34.42
C GLU A 57 17.38 -33.80 -34.34
N LEU A 58 17.38 -34.32 -33.11
CA LEU A 58 16.86 -35.65 -32.82
C LEU A 58 15.47 -35.51 -32.22
N ARG A 59 14.44 -35.94 -32.97
CA ARG A 59 13.04 -35.87 -32.55
C ARG A 59 12.61 -37.14 -31.83
N PHE A 60 11.99 -36.98 -30.67
CA PHE A 60 11.37 -38.04 -29.88
C PHE A 60 9.96 -37.61 -29.44
N THR A 61 9.11 -38.58 -29.14
CA THR A 61 7.79 -38.32 -28.56
C THR A 61 7.99 -38.03 -27.08
N VAL A 62 7.38 -36.94 -26.61
CA VAL A 62 7.35 -36.58 -25.18
C VAL A 62 6.01 -37.01 -24.64
N ASP A 63 6.06 -37.87 -23.63
CA ASP A 63 4.87 -38.39 -22.95
C ASP A 63 4.55 -37.61 -21.66
N GLN A 64 5.50 -36.81 -21.19
CA GLN A 64 5.37 -35.92 -20.04
C GLN A 64 4.34 -34.80 -20.27
N GLN A 65 3.51 -34.56 -19.26
CA GLN A 65 2.53 -33.47 -19.23
C GLN A 65 2.84 -32.43 -18.16
N SER A 66 2.45 -31.19 -18.45
CA SER A 66 2.45 -30.07 -17.53
C SER A 66 1.02 -29.56 -17.37
N VAL A 67 0.54 -29.51 -16.13
CA VAL A 67 -0.81 -29.10 -15.78
C VAL A 67 -0.78 -27.79 -15.00
N VAL A 68 -1.59 -26.81 -15.39
CA VAL A 68 -1.83 -25.61 -14.57
C VAL A 68 -3.26 -25.63 -14.06
N PHE A 69 -3.44 -25.68 -12.75
CA PHE A 69 -4.73 -25.48 -12.11
C PHE A 69 -4.98 -23.97 -12.00
N VAL A 70 -6.14 -23.51 -12.45
CA VAL A 70 -6.53 -22.10 -12.42
C VAL A 70 -7.83 -22.01 -11.63
N VAL A 71 -7.76 -21.45 -10.43
CA VAL A 71 -8.84 -21.53 -9.44
C VAL A 71 -9.47 -20.16 -9.20
N ASP A 72 -10.77 -20.09 -9.40
CA ASP A 72 -11.58 -18.93 -9.08
C ASP A 72 -11.78 -18.83 -7.57
N VAL A 73 -11.34 -17.71 -7.00
CA VAL A 73 -11.53 -17.37 -5.59
C VAL A 73 -12.26 -16.03 -5.45
N SER A 74 -13.04 -15.65 -6.46
CA SER A 74 -13.99 -14.54 -6.39
C SER A 74 -15.04 -14.74 -5.31
N ALA A 75 -15.76 -13.67 -4.98
CA ALA A 75 -16.78 -13.69 -3.93
C ALA A 75 -17.92 -14.69 -4.20
N SER A 76 -18.26 -14.97 -5.47
CA SER A 76 -19.30 -15.97 -5.83
C SER A 76 -18.84 -17.41 -5.51
N CYS A 77 -17.54 -17.67 -5.65
CA CYS A 77 -16.94 -19.00 -5.52
C CYS A 77 -16.44 -19.33 -4.10
N GLU A 78 -16.54 -18.41 -3.13
CA GLU A 78 -15.98 -18.61 -1.78
C GLU A 78 -16.49 -19.88 -1.09
N LYS A 79 -17.80 -20.19 -1.21
CA LYS A 79 -18.40 -21.40 -0.65
C LYS A 79 -17.97 -22.68 -1.38
N ALA A 80 -17.53 -22.56 -2.64
CA ALA A 80 -17.09 -23.68 -3.47
C ALA A 80 -15.57 -23.89 -3.44
N ARG A 81 -14.81 -22.96 -2.84
CA ARG A 81 -13.34 -23.01 -2.74
C ARG A 81 -12.83 -24.30 -2.09
N GLU A 82 -13.42 -24.75 -0.98
CA GLU A 82 -12.98 -25.97 -0.29
C GLU A 82 -13.09 -27.20 -1.21
N LYS A 83 -14.14 -27.27 -2.04
CA LYS A 83 -14.30 -28.33 -3.05
C LYS A 83 -13.19 -28.27 -4.10
N ALA A 84 -12.82 -27.08 -4.57
CA ALA A 84 -11.73 -26.92 -5.52
C ALA A 84 -10.39 -27.36 -4.91
N GLU A 85 -10.11 -26.96 -3.66
CA GLU A 85 -8.90 -27.34 -2.95
C GLU A 85 -8.81 -28.87 -2.76
N ASP A 86 -9.91 -29.52 -2.38
CA ASP A 86 -9.96 -30.97 -2.21
C ASP A 86 -9.86 -31.72 -3.54
N PHE A 87 -10.47 -31.20 -4.60
CA PHE A 87 -10.33 -31.75 -5.95
C PHE A 87 -8.87 -31.72 -6.42
N ILE A 88 -8.17 -30.60 -6.21
CA ILE A 88 -6.75 -30.46 -6.57
C ILE A 88 -5.89 -31.44 -5.77
N LYS A 89 -6.11 -31.58 -4.46
CA LYS A 89 -5.39 -32.56 -3.63
C LYS A 89 -5.58 -33.99 -4.15
N GLU A 90 -6.80 -34.35 -4.54
CA GLU A 90 -7.09 -35.68 -5.07
C GLU A 90 -6.45 -35.89 -6.45
N ALA A 91 -6.55 -34.90 -7.35
CA ALA A 91 -5.94 -34.94 -8.67
C ALA A 91 -4.40 -35.12 -8.58
N LEU A 92 -3.74 -34.41 -7.66
CA LEU A 92 -2.29 -34.50 -7.46
C LEU A 92 -1.82 -35.89 -7.00
N LYS A 93 -2.69 -36.73 -6.41
CA LYS A 93 -2.34 -38.13 -6.07
C LYS A 93 -2.18 -39.02 -7.29
N HIS A 94 -2.79 -38.65 -8.42
CA HIS A 94 -2.72 -39.37 -9.68
C HIS A 94 -1.57 -38.91 -10.59
N LYS A 95 -0.81 -37.90 -10.15
CA LYS A 95 0.31 -37.33 -10.89
C LYS A 95 1.49 -38.30 -10.95
N GLU A 96 2.07 -38.50 -12.13
CA GLU A 96 3.30 -39.27 -12.30
C GLU A 96 4.56 -38.47 -11.87
N VAL A 97 5.67 -39.17 -11.63
CA VAL A 97 6.89 -38.59 -11.03
C VAL A 97 7.54 -37.53 -11.91
N ASP A 98 7.39 -37.62 -13.23
CA ASP A 98 8.03 -36.78 -14.24
C ASP A 98 7.09 -35.73 -14.86
N GLU A 99 5.87 -35.63 -14.37
CA GLU A 99 4.91 -34.59 -14.75
C GLU A 99 5.14 -33.31 -13.94
N GLN A 100 4.56 -32.20 -14.37
CA GLN A 100 4.67 -30.93 -13.65
C GLN A 100 3.29 -30.33 -13.36
N ALA A 101 3.17 -29.67 -12.22
CA ALA A 101 1.95 -28.96 -11.84
C ALA A 101 2.26 -27.53 -11.36
N ALA A 102 1.35 -26.60 -11.63
CA ALA A 102 1.33 -25.25 -11.04
C ALA A 102 -0.09 -24.89 -10.61
N ILE A 103 -0.22 -23.95 -9.69
CA ILE A 103 -1.51 -23.45 -9.21
C ILE A 103 -1.54 -21.93 -9.36
N VAL A 104 -2.57 -21.43 -10.05
CA VAL A 104 -2.90 -20.03 -10.22
C VAL A 104 -4.26 -19.80 -9.58
N VAL A 105 -4.39 -18.69 -8.85
CA VAL A 105 -5.66 -18.26 -8.27
C VAL A 105 -6.06 -16.92 -8.88
N PHE A 106 -7.35 -16.71 -9.09
CA PHE A 106 -7.83 -15.50 -9.72
C PHE A 106 -9.19 -15.04 -9.18
N GLY A 107 -9.44 -13.76 -9.37
CA GLY A 107 -10.65 -13.02 -9.04
C GLY A 107 -10.66 -11.83 -10.00
N GLU A 108 -10.48 -10.61 -9.49
CA GLU A 108 -10.27 -9.45 -10.37
C GLU A 108 -8.91 -9.51 -11.09
N ASN A 109 -7.89 -9.97 -10.36
CA ASN A 109 -6.53 -10.18 -10.84
C ASN A 109 -6.14 -11.66 -10.69
N ALA A 110 -5.21 -12.13 -11.52
CA ALA A 110 -4.65 -13.48 -11.42
C ALA A 110 -3.27 -13.45 -10.74
N ARG A 111 -3.01 -14.39 -9.83
CA ARG A 111 -1.71 -14.55 -9.15
C ARG A 111 -1.30 -16.02 -9.08
N VAL A 112 0.00 -16.25 -9.09
CA VAL A 112 0.57 -17.61 -8.95
C VAL A 112 0.62 -17.97 -7.47
N GLU A 113 -0.13 -19.00 -7.08
CA GLU A 113 -0.10 -19.58 -5.73
C GLU A 113 1.13 -20.49 -5.59
N GLN A 114 1.34 -21.37 -6.56
CA GLN A 114 2.52 -22.24 -6.63
C GLN A 114 3.07 -22.27 -8.07
N PRO A 115 4.38 -22.04 -8.26
CA PRO A 115 5.00 -22.11 -9.57
C PRO A 115 5.02 -23.56 -10.10
N MET A 116 5.45 -23.72 -11.36
CA MET A 116 5.58 -25.04 -11.98
C MET A 116 6.62 -25.90 -11.24
N LEU A 117 6.18 -27.03 -10.67
CA LEU A 117 6.99 -27.94 -9.85
C LEU A 117 6.74 -29.41 -10.21
N ASP A 118 7.80 -30.23 -10.15
CA ASP A 118 7.73 -31.68 -10.37
C ASP A 118 7.10 -32.41 -9.16
N ASN A 119 7.30 -31.91 -7.94
CA ASN A 119 6.77 -32.50 -6.71
C ASN A 119 5.98 -31.44 -5.93
N LEU A 120 4.82 -31.08 -6.49
CA LEU A 120 3.94 -30.07 -5.91
C LEU A 120 3.15 -30.67 -4.73
N GLN A 121 3.32 -30.11 -3.54
CA GLN A 121 2.53 -30.43 -2.35
C GLN A 121 1.59 -29.26 -2.05
N PHE A 122 0.29 -29.53 -2.03
CA PHE A 122 -0.75 -28.52 -1.86
C PHE A 122 -1.68 -28.87 -0.70
N ASN A 123 -1.93 -27.89 0.17
CA ASN A 123 -2.80 -28.04 1.34
C ASN A 123 -4.02 -27.12 1.29
N ARG A 124 -3.82 -25.84 1.01
CA ARG A 124 -4.87 -24.82 0.89
C ARG A 124 -4.32 -23.61 0.14
N ILE A 125 -5.20 -22.77 -0.39
CA ILE A 125 -4.81 -21.50 -1.00
C ILE A 125 -4.48 -20.48 0.11
N GLU A 126 -3.34 -19.80 0.04
CA GLU A 126 -2.96 -18.75 1.00
C GLU A 126 -2.86 -17.35 0.37
N THR A 127 -2.76 -17.26 -0.96
CA THR A 127 -2.68 -15.97 -1.66
C THR A 127 -3.96 -15.15 -1.48
N VAL A 128 -3.78 -13.87 -1.13
CA VAL A 128 -4.87 -12.88 -1.08
C VAL A 128 -4.90 -12.12 -2.40
N ILE A 129 -6.08 -12.09 -3.01
CA ILE A 129 -6.39 -11.33 -4.23
C ILE A 129 -7.69 -10.55 -4.05
N GLU A 130 -7.92 -9.59 -4.94
CA GLU A 130 -9.16 -8.82 -5.00
C GLU A 130 -10.30 -9.72 -5.50
N ARG A 131 -11.34 -9.90 -4.67
CA ARG A 131 -12.43 -10.88 -4.88
C ARG A 131 -13.73 -10.28 -5.42
N GLN A 132 -13.74 -8.98 -5.70
CA GLN A 132 -14.96 -8.25 -6.06
C GLN A 132 -15.39 -8.48 -7.52
N GLN A 133 -14.55 -9.13 -8.33
CA GLN A 133 -14.79 -9.40 -9.74
C GLN A 133 -14.22 -10.78 -10.10
N THR A 134 -14.62 -11.28 -11.25
CA THR A 134 -14.19 -12.55 -11.85
C THR A 134 -13.65 -12.26 -13.24
N ASN A 135 -12.34 -12.42 -13.42
CA ASN A 135 -11.60 -12.19 -14.64
C ASN A 135 -10.86 -13.47 -15.08
N ILE A 136 -11.55 -14.26 -15.93
CA ILE A 136 -11.06 -15.54 -16.43
C ILE A 136 -10.00 -15.30 -17.52
N GLU A 137 -10.13 -14.24 -18.33
CA GLU A 137 -9.14 -13.84 -19.33
C GLU A 137 -7.71 -13.73 -18.75
N ASN A 138 -7.55 -12.96 -17.67
CA ASN A 138 -6.25 -12.73 -17.04
C ASN A 138 -5.66 -14.02 -16.47
N SER A 139 -6.51 -14.90 -15.93
CA SER A 139 -6.09 -16.20 -15.38
C SER A 139 -5.60 -17.16 -16.47
N ILE A 140 -6.25 -17.16 -17.64
CA ILE A 140 -5.80 -17.89 -18.84
C ILE A 140 -4.47 -17.35 -19.34
N ILE A 141 -4.31 -16.04 -19.45
CA ILE A 141 -3.07 -15.41 -19.93
C ILE A 141 -1.90 -15.81 -19.02
N LEU A 142 -2.05 -15.62 -17.71
CA LEU A 142 -1.03 -15.96 -16.71
C LEU A 142 -0.73 -17.46 -16.69
N GLY A 143 -1.76 -18.30 -16.64
CA GLY A 143 -1.61 -19.75 -16.64
C GLY A 143 -0.92 -20.27 -17.90
N SER A 144 -1.23 -19.69 -19.06
CA SER A 144 -0.60 -20.07 -20.34
C SER A 144 0.90 -19.73 -20.38
N GLY A 145 1.32 -18.71 -19.63
CA GLY A 145 2.71 -18.30 -19.50
C GLY A 145 3.56 -19.22 -18.62
N LEU A 146 2.94 -19.98 -17.71
CA LEU A 146 3.64 -20.94 -16.84
C LEU A 146 3.93 -22.28 -17.51
N LEU A 147 3.26 -22.59 -18.62
CA LEU A 147 3.35 -23.89 -19.30
C LEU A 147 4.64 -23.99 -20.15
N PRO A 148 5.58 -24.89 -19.81
CA PRO A 148 6.87 -25.01 -20.48
C PRO A 148 6.74 -25.54 -21.90
N ASP A 149 7.63 -25.08 -22.80
CA ASP A 149 7.67 -25.58 -24.16
C ASP A 149 8.23 -27.01 -24.24
N GLY A 150 7.60 -27.85 -25.08
CA GLY A 150 8.04 -29.22 -25.34
C GLY A 150 7.35 -30.32 -24.53
N LEU A 151 6.54 -29.97 -23.52
CA LEU A 151 5.66 -30.90 -22.80
C LEU A 151 4.22 -30.86 -23.35
N ARG A 152 3.42 -31.88 -23.02
CA ARG A 152 1.98 -31.86 -23.29
C ARG A 152 1.30 -30.89 -22.31
N LYS A 153 0.59 -29.88 -22.82
CA LYS A 153 0.11 -28.75 -22.02
C LYS A 153 -1.39 -28.88 -21.71
N ARG A 154 -1.74 -28.89 -20.42
CA ARG A 154 -3.13 -28.84 -19.94
C ARG A 154 -3.33 -27.69 -18.96
N MET A 155 -4.47 -27.05 -19.05
CA MET A 155 -4.98 -26.10 -18.06
C MET A 155 -6.31 -26.62 -17.53
N VAL A 156 -6.53 -26.55 -16.23
CA VAL A 156 -7.79 -26.95 -15.58
C VAL A 156 -8.37 -25.73 -14.88
N LEU A 157 -9.49 -25.22 -15.40
CA LEU A 157 -10.19 -24.04 -14.86
C LEU A 157 -11.26 -24.49 -13.86
N PHE A 158 -11.21 -23.97 -12.64
CA PHE A 158 -12.28 -24.04 -11.66
C PHE A 158 -12.96 -22.69 -11.60
N SER A 159 -14.21 -22.59 -12.02
CA SER A 159 -15.00 -21.35 -11.98
C SER A 159 -16.49 -21.67 -12.06
N ASP A 160 -17.32 -20.73 -11.63
CA ASP A 160 -18.77 -20.76 -11.87
C ASP A 160 -19.14 -20.28 -13.29
N GLY A 161 -18.19 -19.73 -14.05
CA GLY A 161 -18.38 -19.28 -15.43
C GLY A 161 -19.02 -17.90 -15.58
N ASN A 162 -19.18 -17.14 -14.50
CA ASN A 162 -19.76 -15.80 -14.54
C ASN A 162 -18.67 -14.71 -14.63
N GLU A 163 -17.95 -14.68 -15.76
CA GLU A 163 -16.99 -13.59 -16.00
C GLU A 163 -17.72 -12.24 -16.05
N ASN A 164 -17.30 -11.30 -15.19
CA ASN A 164 -17.86 -9.94 -15.14
C ASN A 164 -16.81 -8.86 -15.40
N CYS A 165 -15.55 -9.25 -15.62
CA CYS A 165 -14.44 -8.39 -16.00
C CYS A 165 -13.51 -9.16 -16.95
N GLY A 166 -13.23 -8.63 -18.14
CA GLY A 166 -12.43 -9.33 -19.16
C GLY A 166 -13.28 -10.03 -20.23
N ASP A 167 -12.61 -10.70 -21.17
CA ASP A 167 -13.20 -11.50 -22.26
C ASP A 167 -12.37 -12.77 -22.51
N ALA A 168 -12.63 -13.82 -21.73
CA ALA A 168 -11.94 -15.10 -21.83
C ALA A 168 -12.11 -15.77 -23.20
N TRP A 169 -13.19 -15.48 -23.91
CA TRP A 169 -13.46 -16.06 -25.23
C TRP A 169 -12.39 -15.65 -26.26
N GLN A 170 -11.90 -14.41 -26.19
CA GLN A 170 -10.85 -13.92 -27.11
C GLN A 170 -9.53 -14.69 -26.96
N GLU A 171 -9.21 -15.18 -25.75
CA GLU A 171 -7.95 -15.87 -25.46
C GLU A 171 -7.93 -17.35 -25.87
N MET A 172 -9.11 -17.95 -26.13
CA MET A 172 -9.23 -19.36 -26.53
C MET A 172 -8.47 -19.67 -27.82
N GLY A 173 -8.51 -18.77 -28.80
CA GLY A 173 -7.75 -18.91 -30.05
C GLY A 173 -6.23 -18.83 -29.83
N GLY A 174 -5.78 -18.15 -28.76
CA GLY A 174 -4.38 -18.13 -28.32
C GLY A 174 -3.95 -19.45 -27.70
N LEU A 175 -4.77 -19.98 -26.77
CA LEU A 175 -4.52 -21.28 -26.12
C LEU A 175 -4.44 -22.44 -27.13
N ALA A 176 -5.41 -22.52 -28.04
CA ALA A 176 -5.45 -23.57 -29.06
C ALA A 176 -4.19 -23.55 -29.94
N ARG A 177 -3.71 -22.36 -30.35
CA ARG A 177 -2.46 -22.21 -31.13
C ARG A 177 -1.20 -22.63 -30.36
N LYS A 178 -1.21 -22.49 -29.03
CA LYS A 178 -0.12 -22.95 -28.16
C LYS A 178 -0.21 -24.47 -27.85
N ASN A 179 -1.17 -25.19 -28.42
CA ASN A 179 -1.49 -26.59 -28.11
C ASN A 179 -1.76 -26.80 -26.61
N VAL A 180 -2.42 -25.84 -25.96
CA VAL A 180 -2.88 -25.96 -24.58
C VAL A 180 -4.34 -26.41 -24.62
N ARG A 181 -4.63 -27.55 -24.01
CA ARG A 181 -6.00 -28.01 -23.78
C ARG A 181 -6.52 -27.39 -22.48
N LEU A 182 -7.66 -26.72 -22.53
CA LEU A 182 -8.37 -26.19 -21.36
C LEU A 182 -9.51 -27.16 -21.01
N ASP A 183 -9.39 -27.82 -19.87
CA ASP A 183 -10.50 -28.54 -19.26
C ASP A 183 -11.10 -27.70 -18.13
N VAL A 184 -12.36 -27.97 -17.79
CA VAL A 184 -13.09 -27.15 -16.82
C VAL A 184 -13.71 -28.03 -15.74
N VAL A 185 -13.61 -27.59 -14.48
CA VAL A 185 -14.31 -28.15 -13.33
C VAL A 185 -15.32 -27.09 -12.85
N PRO A 186 -16.61 -27.22 -13.15
CA PRO A 186 -17.62 -26.27 -12.75
C PRO A 186 -17.72 -26.18 -11.22
N LEU A 187 -17.61 -24.95 -10.69
CA LEU A 187 -17.89 -24.70 -9.29
C LEU A 187 -19.38 -24.50 -9.12
N GLU A 188 -20.06 -25.55 -8.62
CA GLU A 188 -21.49 -25.51 -8.35
C GLU A 188 -21.82 -24.49 -7.25
N VAL A 189 -22.40 -23.37 -7.66
CA VAL A 189 -23.11 -22.45 -6.78
C VAL A 189 -24.56 -22.91 -6.79
N LYS A 190 -25.07 -23.38 -5.64
CA LYS A 190 -26.45 -23.88 -5.56
C LYS A 190 -27.43 -22.75 -5.86
N ASP A 191 -28.23 -22.92 -6.91
CA ASP A 191 -29.45 -22.15 -7.12
C ASP A 191 -30.44 -22.47 -6.01
N GLY A 192 -30.44 -21.64 -4.97
CA GLY A 192 -31.44 -21.66 -3.92
C GLY A 192 -32.45 -20.53 -4.10
N PRO A 193 -33.47 -20.45 -3.24
CA PRO A 193 -34.38 -19.32 -3.26
C PRO A 193 -33.62 -18.03 -2.93
N ASP A 194 -33.89 -16.98 -3.69
CA ASP A 194 -33.13 -15.73 -3.69
C ASP A 194 -34.04 -14.54 -4.02
N VAL A 195 -33.88 -13.42 -3.28
CA VAL A 195 -34.59 -12.16 -3.55
C VAL A 195 -33.62 -10.99 -3.57
N ARG A 196 -33.16 -10.63 -4.76
CA ARG A 196 -32.22 -9.52 -4.91
C ARG A 196 -32.91 -8.18 -5.09
N ILE A 197 -32.27 -7.11 -4.61
CA ILE A 197 -32.65 -5.74 -4.92
C ILE A 197 -31.75 -5.22 -6.05
N ASP A 198 -32.32 -5.01 -7.22
CA ASP A 198 -31.59 -4.62 -8.43
C ASP A 198 -31.21 -3.13 -8.42
N SER A 199 -32.12 -2.27 -7.95
CA SER A 199 -31.89 -0.83 -7.97
C SER A 199 -32.76 -0.09 -6.97
N LEU A 200 -32.21 1.03 -6.48
CA LEU A 200 -32.94 2.06 -5.75
C LEU A 200 -32.84 3.34 -6.59
N GLN A 201 -33.98 3.98 -6.87
CA GLN A 201 -34.08 5.19 -7.67
C GLN A 201 -34.68 6.30 -6.84
N VAL A 202 -33.95 7.41 -6.76
CA VAL A 202 -34.39 8.69 -6.21
C VAL A 202 -33.93 9.81 -7.15
N PRO A 203 -34.62 10.97 -7.21
CA PRO A 203 -34.14 12.09 -8.00
C PRO A 203 -32.76 12.55 -7.52
N GLN A 204 -31.81 12.73 -8.45
CA GLN A 204 -30.42 13.10 -8.10
C GLN A 204 -30.29 14.54 -7.57
N LYS A 205 -31.25 15.41 -7.91
CA LYS A 205 -31.35 16.80 -7.44
C LYS A 205 -32.75 17.04 -6.89
N LEU A 206 -32.85 17.67 -5.73
CA LEU A 206 -34.11 18.04 -5.05
C LEU A 206 -34.00 19.44 -4.47
N TYR A 207 -35.13 20.11 -4.27
CA TYR A 207 -35.21 21.31 -3.44
C TYR A 207 -35.64 20.98 -2.01
N ALA A 208 -35.17 21.77 -1.04
CA ALA A 208 -35.59 21.64 0.35
C ALA A 208 -37.13 21.75 0.47
N GLY A 209 -37.75 20.74 1.10
CA GLY A 209 -39.19 20.62 1.29
C GLY A 209 -39.95 19.95 0.13
N GLU A 210 -39.27 19.61 -0.98
CA GLU A 210 -39.88 18.93 -2.12
C GLU A 210 -40.32 17.50 -1.77
N ARG A 211 -41.51 17.11 -2.25
CA ARG A 211 -41.99 15.72 -2.20
C ARG A 211 -41.48 14.94 -3.40
N PHE A 212 -40.84 13.81 -3.15
CA PHE A 212 -40.30 12.95 -4.20
C PHE A 212 -40.64 11.48 -3.98
N SER A 213 -40.54 10.70 -5.05
CA SER A 213 -40.75 9.25 -5.03
C SER A 213 -39.44 8.49 -4.85
N ILE A 214 -39.45 7.49 -3.97
CA ILE A 214 -38.40 6.49 -3.82
C ILE A 214 -38.91 5.21 -4.46
N GLN A 215 -38.24 4.75 -5.53
CA GLN A 215 -38.63 3.55 -6.26
C GLN A 215 -37.55 2.48 -6.09
N THR A 216 -37.93 1.26 -5.73
CA THR A 216 -37.01 0.11 -5.68
C THR A 216 -37.50 -1.00 -6.61
N ARG A 217 -36.57 -1.64 -7.32
CA ARG A 217 -36.84 -2.83 -8.13
C ARG A 217 -36.25 -4.05 -7.43
N VAL A 218 -37.09 -5.05 -7.22
CA VAL A 218 -36.76 -6.29 -6.53
C VAL A 218 -37.04 -7.45 -7.48
N TYR A 219 -36.07 -8.33 -7.67
CA TYR A 219 -36.25 -9.56 -8.42
C TYR A 219 -36.29 -10.74 -7.46
N SER A 220 -37.20 -11.67 -7.67
CA SER A 220 -37.30 -12.90 -6.88
C SER A 220 -37.44 -14.11 -7.78
N ASN A 221 -36.80 -15.22 -7.44
CA ASN A 221 -37.06 -16.50 -8.11
C ASN A 221 -38.23 -17.29 -7.46
N ILE A 222 -38.69 -16.88 -6.28
CA ILE A 222 -39.79 -17.51 -5.54
C ILE A 222 -40.90 -16.52 -5.15
N ASP A 223 -42.07 -17.04 -4.77
CA ASP A 223 -43.09 -16.24 -4.09
C ASP A 223 -42.79 -16.23 -2.58
N THR A 224 -42.59 -15.05 -2.00
CA THR A 224 -42.24 -14.91 -0.58
C THR A 224 -42.70 -13.58 0.02
N THR A 225 -42.47 -13.40 1.32
CA THR A 225 -42.68 -12.12 2.02
C THR A 225 -41.33 -11.55 2.46
N ALA A 226 -41.10 -10.27 2.20
CA ALA A 226 -39.90 -9.56 2.61
C ALA A 226 -40.27 -8.31 3.43
N VAL A 227 -39.40 -7.91 4.36
CA VAL A 227 -39.47 -6.62 5.05
C VAL A 227 -38.44 -5.70 4.42
N LEU A 228 -38.91 -4.66 3.72
CA LEU A 228 -38.04 -3.65 3.12
C LEU A 228 -37.85 -2.50 4.13
N ARG A 229 -36.60 -2.26 4.52
CA ARG A 229 -36.20 -1.10 5.32
C ARG A 229 -35.43 -0.11 4.48
N PHE A 230 -35.93 1.11 4.39
CA PHE A 230 -35.25 2.23 3.74
C PHE A 230 -34.58 3.08 4.80
N TYR A 231 -33.31 3.36 4.56
CA TYR A 231 -32.43 4.18 5.38
C TYR A 231 -32.10 5.47 4.63
N ARG A 232 -32.03 6.57 5.36
CA ARG A 232 -31.44 7.85 4.95
C ARG A 232 -30.32 8.18 5.92
N ASP A 233 -29.08 8.24 5.43
CA ASP A 233 -27.87 8.47 6.26
C ASP A 233 -27.86 7.63 7.55
N ASP A 234 -28.02 6.31 7.38
CA ASP A 234 -28.09 5.29 8.44
C ASP A 234 -29.35 5.32 9.34
N GLN A 235 -30.28 6.25 9.13
CA GLN A 235 -31.55 6.31 9.87
C GLN A 235 -32.69 5.65 9.09
N VAL A 236 -33.43 4.73 9.70
CA VAL A 236 -34.61 4.11 9.07
C VAL A 236 -35.71 5.16 8.89
N ILE A 237 -36.15 5.36 7.65
CA ILE A 237 -37.24 6.29 7.29
C ILE A 237 -38.54 5.56 6.95
N ILE A 238 -38.46 4.34 6.43
CA ILE A 238 -39.61 3.53 6.00
C ILE A 238 -39.29 2.08 6.33
N GLU A 239 -40.25 1.38 6.93
CA GLU A 239 -40.22 -0.07 7.13
C GLU A 239 -41.57 -0.61 6.64
N ASP A 240 -41.55 -1.51 5.66
CA ASP A 240 -42.76 -2.05 5.05
C ASP A 240 -42.63 -3.56 4.80
N LYS A 241 -43.70 -4.29 5.08
CA LYS A 241 -43.77 -5.74 4.87
C LYS A 241 -44.52 -6.01 3.57
N VAL A 242 -43.78 -6.46 2.56
CA VAL A 242 -44.26 -6.64 1.19
C VAL A 242 -44.36 -8.11 0.81
N ASN A 243 -45.33 -8.43 -0.05
CA ASN A 243 -45.39 -9.72 -0.73
C ASN A 243 -44.63 -9.59 -2.04
N VAL A 244 -43.60 -10.41 -2.23
CA VAL A 244 -42.75 -10.44 -3.42
C VAL A 244 -43.15 -11.65 -4.25
N THR A 245 -43.58 -11.42 -5.49
CA THR A 245 -43.90 -12.48 -6.44
C THR A 245 -42.67 -12.89 -7.23
N SER A 246 -42.62 -14.12 -7.74
CA SER A 246 -41.57 -14.56 -8.66
C SER A 246 -41.54 -13.68 -9.91
N GLY A 247 -40.35 -13.20 -10.29
CA GLY A 247 -40.11 -12.21 -11.35
C GLY A 247 -39.74 -10.82 -10.81
N GLU A 248 -39.96 -9.80 -11.65
CA GLU A 248 -39.69 -8.40 -11.29
C GLU A 248 -40.84 -7.78 -10.49
N ASN A 249 -40.51 -7.11 -9.38
CA ASN A 249 -41.43 -6.40 -8.51
C ASN A 249 -40.94 -4.95 -8.36
N VAL A 250 -41.87 -4.00 -8.33
CA VAL A 250 -41.55 -2.58 -8.17
C VAL A 250 -42.35 -2.00 -7.02
N PHE A 251 -41.64 -1.44 -6.04
CA PHE A 251 -42.24 -0.75 -4.89
C PHE A 251 -41.92 0.74 -4.94
N VAL A 252 -42.93 1.58 -4.72
CA VAL A 252 -42.82 3.04 -4.80
C VAL A 252 -43.34 3.66 -3.51
N TYR A 253 -42.51 4.51 -2.90
CA TYR A 253 -42.80 5.25 -1.69
C TYR A 253 -42.63 6.75 -1.91
N SER A 254 -43.14 7.59 -1.01
CA SER A 254 -42.98 9.05 -1.06
C SER A 254 -42.26 9.57 0.18
N SER A 255 -41.35 10.52 0.01
CA SER A 255 -40.61 11.15 1.12
C SER A 255 -40.38 12.65 0.87
N THR A 256 -39.91 13.35 1.91
CA THR A 256 -39.53 14.78 1.89
C THR A 256 -38.26 14.99 2.69
N ILE A 257 -37.38 15.88 2.22
CA ILE A 257 -36.18 16.33 2.94
C ILE A 257 -36.28 17.84 3.14
N GLY A 258 -36.17 18.32 4.39
CA GLY A 258 -36.29 19.74 4.71
C GLY A 258 -34.96 20.50 4.70
N GLU A 259 -33.83 19.81 4.74
CA GLU A 259 -32.50 20.41 4.86
C GLU A 259 -31.68 20.19 3.57
N SER A 260 -30.82 21.17 3.26
CA SER A 260 -29.89 21.06 2.14
C SER A 260 -28.70 20.16 2.49
N GLY A 261 -28.16 19.46 1.50
CA GLY A 261 -27.02 18.58 1.68
C GLY A 261 -27.01 17.38 0.73
N PHE A 262 -25.97 16.55 0.86
CA PHE A 262 -25.86 15.25 0.20
C PHE A 262 -26.48 14.18 1.10
N TYR A 263 -27.48 13.47 0.59
CA TYR A 263 -28.17 12.40 1.32
C TYR A 263 -27.97 11.07 0.62
N THR A 264 -27.62 10.06 1.41
CA THR A 264 -27.56 8.67 0.97
C THR A 264 -28.85 7.96 1.32
N PHE A 265 -29.37 7.20 0.37
CA PHE A 265 -30.50 6.29 0.55
C PHE A 265 -29.99 4.86 0.40
N LYS A 266 -30.41 4.00 1.31
CA LYS A 266 -30.15 2.57 1.25
C LYS A 266 -31.44 1.82 1.50
N VAL A 267 -31.71 0.78 0.73
CA VAL A 267 -32.79 -0.17 1.02
C VAL A 267 -32.15 -1.50 1.39
N VAL A 268 -32.68 -2.16 2.42
CA VAL A 268 -32.29 -3.50 2.84
C VAL A 268 -33.56 -4.35 2.93
N GLY A 269 -33.56 -5.48 2.25
CA GLY A 269 -34.61 -6.49 2.33
C GLY A 269 -34.24 -7.56 3.34
N GLU A 270 -35.12 -7.79 4.32
CA GLU A 270 -35.07 -8.99 5.14
C GLU A 270 -36.10 -9.99 4.62
N ILE A 271 -35.61 -11.10 4.08
CA ILE A 271 -36.45 -12.15 3.52
C ILE A 271 -36.71 -13.20 4.61
N GLY A 272 -37.95 -13.69 4.68
CA GLY A 272 -38.29 -14.83 5.54
C GLY A 272 -37.42 -16.05 5.22
N HIS A 273 -37.27 -16.96 6.19
CA HIS A 273 -36.39 -18.13 6.11
C HIS A 273 -36.30 -18.71 4.68
N HIS A 274 -35.06 -18.85 4.17
CA HIS A 274 -34.64 -19.44 2.88
C HIS A 274 -34.15 -18.47 1.81
N ASP A 275 -33.27 -17.52 2.16
CA ASP A 275 -32.52 -16.74 1.17
C ASP A 275 -31.07 -17.22 1.07
N THR A 276 -30.55 -17.30 -0.16
CA THR A 276 -29.26 -17.95 -0.46
C THR A 276 -28.11 -16.96 -0.51
N ILE A 277 -28.38 -15.71 -0.94
CA ILE A 277 -27.38 -14.66 -1.14
C ILE A 277 -27.84 -13.36 -0.45
N PRO A 278 -27.70 -13.26 0.89
CA PRO A 278 -28.15 -12.07 1.62
C PRO A 278 -27.44 -10.78 1.21
N GLU A 279 -26.26 -10.87 0.59
CA GLU A 279 -25.46 -9.73 0.14
C GLU A 279 -26.12 -8.92 -0.98
N ASN A 280 -27.00 -9.53 -1.79
CA ASN A 280 -27.71 -8.87 -2.89
C ASN A 280 -29.07 -8.26 -2.47
N ASN A 281 -29.45 -8.39 -1.19
CA ASN A 281 -30.70 -7.87 -0.63
C ASN A 281 -30.65 -6.39 -0.30
N GLN A 282 -29.74 -5.62 -0.90
CA GLN A 282 -29.59 -4.21 -0.60
C GLN A 282 -29.28 -3.41 -1.85
N ALA A 283 -29.82 -2.20 -1.94
CA ALA A 283 -29.46 -1.26 -2.99
C ALA A 283 -29.29 0.14 -2.40
N GLY A 284 -28.60 1.02 -3.12
CA GLY A 284 -28.33 2.36 -2.66
C GLY A 284 -28.49 3.39 -3.76
N ALA A 285 -28.83 4.61 -3.37
CA ALA A 285 -29.00 5.76 -4.25
C ALA A 285 -28.65 7.05 -3.49
N PHE A 286 -28.35 8.13 -4.19
CA PHE A 286 -28.06 9.41 -3.54
C PHE A 286 -28.95 10.51 -4.10
N THR A 287 -29.08 11.58 -3.33
CA THR A 287 -29.69 12.82 -3.79
C THR A 287 -28.93 14.01 -3.22
N VAL A 288 -28.85 15.10 -4.00
CA VAL A 288 -28.34 16.39 -3.55
C VAL A 288 -29.50 17.34 -3.40
N VAL A 289 -29.76 17.76 -2.18
CA VAL A 289 -30.80 18.74 -1.87
C VAL A 289 -30.18 20.14 -1.92
N GLN A 290 -30.62 20.94 -2.88
CA GLN A 290 -30.17 22.31 -3.05
C GLN A 290 -30.77 23.20 -1.95
N GLY A 291 -29.94 24.07 -1.40
CA GLY A 291 -30.34 25.14 -0.50
C GLY A 291 -29.22 26.13 -0.26
N THR A 292 -29.45 27.10 0.61
CA THR A 292 -28.44 28.08 1.00
C THR A 292 -27.30 27.39 1.74
N PRO A 293 -26.03 27.66 1.39
CA PRO A 293 -24.89 27.02 2.06
C PRO A 293 -24.84 27.45 3.53
N LYS A 294 -24.77 26.45 4.43
CA LYS A 294 -24.59 26.67 5.88
C LYS A 294 -23.11 26.86 6.21
N VAL A 295 -22.84 27.64 7.25
CA VAL A 295 -21.48 27.86 7.79
C VAL A 295 -21.34 27.10 9.11
N LEU A 296 -20.39 26.16 9.18
CA LEU A 296 -20.05 25.47 10.41
C LEU A 296 -18.99 26.26 11.18
N VAL A 297 -19.32 26.70 12.40
CA VAL A 297 -18.40 27.39 13.30
C VAL A 297 -18.00 26.42 14.41
N VAL A 298 -16.69 26.21 14.56
CA VAL A 298 -16.11 25.34 15.59
C VAL A 298 -15.38 26.22 16.59
N GLU A 299 -15.83 26.20 17.83
CA GLU A 299 -15.21 26.97 18.92
C GLU A 299 -14.27 26.10 19.75
N GLY A 300 -13.03 26.56 19.97
CA GLY A 300 -12.11 25.92 20.91
C GLY A 300 -12.57 26.13 22.36
N TYR A 301 -12.97 27.35 22.69
CA TYR A 301 -13.55 27.73 23.97
C TYR A 301 -14.89 28.43 23.79
N GLN A 302 -15.79 28.21 24.75
CA GLN A 302 -17.16 28.70 24.67
C GLN A 302 -17.21 30.23 24.51
N GLY A 303 -17.85 30.69 23.44
CA GLY A 303 -18.14 32.10 23.19
C GLY A 303 -17.14 32.84 22.29
N GLU A 304 -16.03 32.21 21.88
CA GLU A 304 -15.01 32.85 21.03
C GLU A 304 -15.47 33.11 19.58
N GLY A 305 -16.38 32.30 19.05
CA GLY A 305 -16.97 32.43 17.72
C GLY A 305 -18.25 33.27 17.69
N ARG A 306 -18.81 33.65 18.85
CA ARG A 306 -20.07 34.40 18.94
C ARG A 306 -20.07 35.71 18.16
N SER A 307 -18.95 36.45 18.18
CA SER A 307 -18.80 37.71 17.43
C SER A 307 -18.91 37.48 15.92
N ILE A 308 -18.28 36.40 15.43
CA ILE A 308 -18.29 35.99 14.02
C ILE A 308 -19.69 35.50 13.62
N ILE A 309 -20.31 34.66 14.44
CA ILE A 309 -21.68 34.16 14.21
C ILE A 309 -22.66 35.33 14.04
N ASN A 310 -22.62 36.32 14.93
CA ASN A 310 -23.47 37.51 14.83
C ASN A 310 -23.20 38.30 13.54
N ALA A 311 -21.93 38.45 13.15
CA ALA A 311 -21.56 39.15 11.92
C ALA A 311 -22.09 38.40 10.68
N ILE A 312 -21.95 37.08 10.63
CA ILE A 312 -22.40 36.25 9.51
C ILE A 312 -23.93 36.22 9.42
N GLN A 313 -24.62 36.01 10.55
CA GLN A 313 -26.09 35.99 10.60
C GLN A 313 -26.71 37.33 10.17
N SER A 314 -26.02 38.46 10.41
CA SER A 314 -26.47 39.77 9.93
C SER A 314 -26.54 39.88 8.40
N SER A 315 -25.85 39.00 7.68
CA SER A 315 -25.88 38.90 6.21
C SER A 315 -26.89 37.88 5.67
N GLY A 316 -27.71 37.26 6.54
CA GLY A 316 -28.74 36.29 6.15
C GLY A 316 -28.22 34.87 5.88
N ILE A 317 -26.98 34.57 6.25
CA ILE A 317 -26.37 33.25 6.09
C ILE A 317 -26.58 32.43 7.37
N GLU A 318 -27.06 31.20 7.21
CA GLU A 318 -27.26 30.27 8.32
C GLU A 318 -25.93 29.76 8.88
N THR A 319 -25.82 29.69 10.20
CA THR A 319 -24.63 29.24 10.92
C THR A 319 -24.99 28.14 11.90
N GLU A 320 -24.16 27.11 11.98
CA GLU A 320 -24.23 26.08 13.02
C GLU A 320 -23.00 26.17 13.92
N LEU A 321 -23.21 26.15 15.24
CA LEU A 321 -22.13 26.18 16.22
C LEU A 321 -21.88 24.77 16.77
N THR A 322 -20.64 24.31 16.72
CA THR A 322 -20.23 23.01 17.26
C THR A 322 -18.93 23.08 18.06
N THR A 323 -18.57 21.96 18.68
CA THR A 323 -17.29 21.77 19.40
C THR A 323 -16.38 20.84 18.60
N PRO A 324 -15.05 20.85 18.85
CA PRO A 324 -14.10 20.01 18.12
C PRO A 324 -14.40 18.51 18.23
N ALA A 325 -14.98 18.06 19.34
CA ALA A 325 -15.35 16.66 19.56
C ALA A 325 -16.53 16.19 18.69
N ASN A 326 -17.40 17.12 18.28
CA ASN A 326 -18.59 16.83 17.47
C ASN A 326 -18.39 17.15 15.99
N LEU A 327 -17.15 17.37 15.57
CA LEU A 327 -16.83 17.63 14.17
C LEU A 327 -17.22 16.43 13.29
N PRO A 328 -17.86 16.66 12.13
CA PRO A 328 -18.14 15.58 11.19
C PRO A 328 -16.85 14.86 10.76
N LEU A 329 -16.85 13.54 10.88
CA LEU A 329 -15.68 12.70 10.61
C LEU A 329 -15.52 12.32 9.13
N THR A 330 -16.51 12.62 8.29
CA THR A 330 -16.53 12.18 6.88
C THR A 330 -16.82 13.35 5.93
N PRO A 331 -16.22 13.37 4.72
CA PRO A 331 -16.50 14.40 3.71
C PRO A 331 -17.98 14.50 3.33
N GLN A 332 -18.71 13.38 3.34
CA GLN A 332 -20.15 13.31 3.05
C GLN A 332 -20.94 14.18 4.03
N LYS A 333 -20.68 14.05 5.34
CA LYS A 333 -21.36 14.87 6.36
C LYS A 333 -20.91 16.33 6.30
N LEU A 334 -19.64 16.59 5.95
CA LEU A 334 -19.14 17.95 5.74
C LEU A 334 -19.76 18.65 4.52
N SER A 335 -20.21 17.89 3.51
CA SER A 335 -20.81 18.47 2.29
C SER A 335 -22.11 19.26 2.53
N ALA A 336 -22.72 19.12 3.71
CA ALA A 336 -23.84 19.95 4.15
C ALA A 336 -23.44 21.42 4.40
N TYR A 337 -22.15 21.70 4.57
CA TYR A 337 -21.61 23.03 4.85
C TYR A 337 -20.82 23.56 3.66
N GLY A 338 -21.02 24.84 3.33
CA GLY A 338 -20.21 25.53 2.32
C GLY A 338 -18.87 26.03 2.87
N LEU A 339 -18.77 26.20 4.20
CA LEU A 339 -17.63 26.78 4.88
C LEU A 339 -17.50 26.22 6.30
N VAL A 340 -16.28 25.87 6.70
CA VAL A 340 -15.90 25.61 8.10
C VAL A 340 -15.02 26.74 8.64
N ILE A 341 -15.37 27.27 9.81
CA ILE A 341 -14.59 28.28 10.55
C ILE A 341 -14.06 27.66 11.84
N LEU A 342 -12.73 27.63 12.00
CA LEU A 342 -12.05 27.17 13.21
C LEU A 342 -11.67 28.37 14.08
N CYS A 343 -12.33 28.55 15.22
CA CYS A 343 -12.13 29.67 16.14
C CYS A 343 -11.28 29.25 17.34
N ASN A 344 -9.99 29.61 17.33
CA ASN A 344 -9.03 29.31 18.40
C ASN A 344 -9.04 27.85 18.89
N VAL A 345 -9.27 26.92 17.96
CA VAL A 345 -9.38 25.48 18.26
C VAL A 345 -7.98 24.87 18.39
N PRO A 346 -7.62 24.24 19.53
CA PRO A 346 -6.39 23.45 19.63
C PRO A 346 -6.45 22.28 18.66
N ALA A 347 -5.37 21.99 17.95
CA ALA A 347 -5.38 20.87 17.01
C ALA A 347 -5.68 19.54 17.73
N GLU A 348 -5.22 19.38 18.98
CA GLU A 348 -5.35 18.14 19.78
C GLU A 348 -6.80 17.76 20.12
N SER A 349 -7.72 18.73 20.10
CA SER A 349 -9.13 18.46 20.34
C SER A 349 -9.86 18.02 19.08
N ILE A 350 -9.23 18.10 17.90
CA ILE A 350 -9.81 17.64 16.64
C ILE A 350 -9.32 16.20 16.36
N PRO A 351 -10.24 15.23 16.15
CA PRO A 351 -9.88 13.90 15.69
C PRO A 351 -9.10 13.93 14.38
N LYS A 352 -8.09 13.07 14.21
CA LYS A 352 -7.26 13.01 12.98
C LYS A 352 -8.13 12.83 11.73
N GLN A 353 -9.13 11.95 11.79
CA GLN A 353 -10.05 11.69 10.70
C GLN A 353 -10.86 12.94 10.30
N ALA A 354 -11.27 13.77 11.27
CA ALA A 354 -11.95 15.03 10.98
C ALA A 354 -11.03 16.04 10.29
N MET A 355 -9.74 16.10 10.66
CA MET A 355 -8.77 16.95 9.95
C MET A 355 -8.57 16.52 8.49
N GLU A 356 -8.52 15.21 8.24
CA GLU A 356 -8.41 14.65 6.88
C GLU A 356 -9.70 14.89 6.07
N ALA A 357 -10.87 14.76 6.71
CA ALA A 357 -12.16 15.08 6.09
C ALA A 357 -12.25 16.57 5.72
N ILE A 358 -11.85 17.50 6.60
CA ILE A 358 -11.82 18.94 6.28
C ILE A 358 -10.83 19.20 5.14
N HIS A 359 -9.63 18.63 5.20
CA HIS A 359 -8.59 18.83 4.18
C HIS A 359 -9.03 18.35 2.79
N SER A 360 -9.61 17.14 2.70
CA SER A 360 -10.16 16.59 1.45
C SER A 360 -11.37 17.38 0.96
N SER A 361 -12.31 17.76 1.85
CA SER A 361 -13.46 18.59 1.46
C SER A 361 -13.06 19.96 0.90
N VAL A 362 -12.04 20.61 1.46
CA VAL A 362 -11.52 21.88 0.91
C VAL A 362 -10.85 21.64 -0.45
N ARG A 363 -9.95 20.64 -0.53
CA ARG A 363 -9.18 20.39 -1.75
C ARG A 363 -10.05 19.90 -2.92
N ASP A 364 -11.00 19.01 -2.64
CA ASP A 364 -11.65 18.16 -3.65
C ASP A 364 -13.16 18.43 -3.80
N LEU A 365 -13.83 19.00 -2.79
CA LEU A 365 -15.27 19.33 -2.85
C LEU A 365 -15.54 20.84 -2.97
N GLY A 366 -14.50 21.67 -2.93
CA GLY A 366 -14.64 23.12 -3.04
C GLY A 366 -15.06 23.82 -1.75
N MET A 367 -15.08 23.12 -0.61
CA MET A 367 -15.49 23.69 0.68
C MET A 367 -14.57 24.84 1.10
N GLY A 368 -15.16 25.86 1.70
CA GLY A 368 -14.43 26.96 2.31
C GLY A 368 -13.78 26.57 3.65
N LEU A 369 -12.59 27.13 3.93
CA LEU A 369 -11.95 27.02 5.24
C LEU A 369 -11.48 28.38 5.76
N VAL A 370 -11.93 28.77 6.94
CA VAL A 370 -11.39 29.94 7.65
C VAL A 370 -10.80 29.47 8.96
N MET A 371 -9.59 29.93 9.28
CA MET A 371 -9.02 29.77 10.61
C MET A 371 -8.87 31.14 11.26
N VAL A 372 -9.26 31.21 12.53
CA VAL A 372 -9.20 32.41 13.36
C VAL A 372 -8.22 32.17 14.49
N GLY A 373 -7.42 33.20 14.75
CA GLY A 373 -6.35 33.20 15.72
C GLY A 373 -6.81 33.15 17.17
N GLY A 374 -5.81 33.16 18.04
CA GLY A 374 -5.93 33.02 19.48
C GLY A 374 -4.77 32.20 20.03
N GLU A 375 -4.66 32.14 21.36
CA GLU A 375 -3.51 31.53 22.06
C GLU A 375 -3.31 30.03 21.77
N ASN A 376 -4.34 29.33 21.28
CA ASN A 376 -4.34 27.90 21.03
C ASN A 376 -4.60 27.56 19.55
N SER A 377 -4.29 28.50 18.66
CA SER A 377 -4.41 28.36 17.20
C SER A 377 -3.05 28.36 16.52
N TYR A 378 -3.00 28.02 15.22
CA TYR A 378 -1.79 27.99 14.39
C TYR A 378 -0.62 27.22 15.04
N GLY A 379 0.60 27.77 15.04
CA GLY A 379 1.78 27.17 15.66
C GLY A 379 1.56 26.76 17.13
N PRO A 380 1.19 27.71 18.03
CA PRO A 380 0.87 27.42 19.44
C PRO A 380 -0.27 26.41 19.66
N GLY A 381 -1.18 26.31 18.68
CA GLY A 381 -2.27 25.34 18.65
C GLY A 381 -1.87 23.92 18.26
N GLY A 382 -0.63 23.70 17.80
CA GLY A 382 -0.13 22.39 17.40
C GLY A 382 -0.56 21.95 15.99
N TYR A 383 -0.71 22.91 15.06
CA TYR A 383 -1.08 22.63 13.67
C TYR A 383 0.10 22.33 12.73
N TYR A 384 1.34 22.37 13.23
CA TYR A 384 2.52 22.05 12.42
C TYR A 384 2.43 20.64 11.82
N GLN A 385 2.67 20.54 10.51
CA GLN A 385 2.58 19.33 9.68
C GLN A 385 1.20 18.64 9.67
N THR A 386 0.12 19.34 10.01
CA THR A 386 -1.25 18.79 9.98
C THR A 386 -1.91 18.92 8.59
N PRO A 387 -2.94 18.10 8.28
CA PRO A 387 -3.76 18.28 7.07
C PRO A 387 -4.37 19.69 6.96
N ILE A 388 -4.76 20.28 8.10
CA ILE A 388 -5.31 21.64 8.15
C ILE A 388 -4.25 22.69 7.75
N GLU A 389 -3.01 22.58 8.24
CA GLU A 389 -1.93 23.47 7.78
C GLU A 389 -1.76 23.37 6.27
N LYS A 390 -1.83 22.18 5.66
CA LYS A 390 -1.69 22.02 4.20
C LYS A 390 -2.74 22.85 3.45
N ALA A 391 -3.97 22.95 3.96
CA ALA A 391 -5.05 23.73 3.35
C ALA A 391 -5.00 25.25 3.62
N LEU A 392 -4.29 25.71 4.66
CA LEU A 392 -4.24 27.12 5.05
C LEU A 392 -3.20 27.94 4.27
N PRO A 393 -3.39 29.27 4.13
CA PRO A 393 -2.50 30.17 3.38
C PRO A 393 -1.14 30.44 4.05
N VAL A 394 -0.91 29.92 5.26
CA VAL A 394 0.27 30.19 6.09
C VAL A 394 0.93 28.88 6.54
N TYR A 395 2.24 28.93 6.75
CA TYR A 395 3.01 27.94 7.49
C TYR A 395 2.99 28.26 8.98
N MET A 396 3.04 27.21 9.80
CA MET A 396 3.03 27.31 11.27
C MET A 396 4.44 27.58 11.84
N ASP A 397 5.50 27.47 11.04
CA ASP A 397 6.87 27.85 11.39
C ASP A 397 7.19 29.30 11.00
N LEU A 398 8.13 29.94 11.70
CA LEU A 398 8.59 31.30 11.40
C LEU A 398 9.87 31.26 10.55
N ARG A 399 9.72 31.18 9.23
CA ARG A 399 10.86 31.09 8.32
C ARG A 399 11.47 32.47 8.06
N GLY A 400 12.80 32.57 8.11
CA GLY A 400 13.55 33.70 7.57
C GLY A 400 13.53 35.01 8.36
N LYS A 401 13.19 35.01 9.65
CA LYS A 401 13.18 36.22 10.49
C LYS A 401 14.41 36.29 11.39
N ALA A 402 15.15 37.40 11.32
CA ALA A 402 16.44 37.61 11.97
C ALA A 402 16.36 38.11 13.43
N GLU A 403 15.17 38.46 13.94
CA GLU A 403 14.97 39.01 15.29
C GLU A 403 14.11 38.07 16.16
N ILE A 404 14.41 36.78 16.17
CA ILE A 404 13.75 35.81 17.05
C ILE A 404 14.51 35.80 18.39
N PRO A 405 13.84 36.04 19.52
CA PRO A 405 14.48 35.84 20.82
C PRO A 405 14.90 34.38 21.03
N SER A 406 16.14 34.16 21.44
CA SER A 406 16.67 32.80 21.65
C SER A 406 16.01 32.08 22.83
N LEU A 407 15.73 30.79 22.63
CA LEU A 407 15.26 29.83 23.62
C LEU A 407 16.39 28.89 24.03
N GLY A 408 16.56 28.67 25.33
CA GLY A 408 17.34 27.56 25.87
C GLY A 408 16.40 26.44 26.30
N LEU A 409 16.40 25.32 25.59
CA LEU A 409 15.53 24.16 25.83
C LEU A 409 16.35 22.99 26.38
N VAL A 410 15.91 22.37 27.47
CA VAL A 410 16.44 21.06 27.89
C VAL A 410 15.31 20.02 27.93
N LEU A 411 15.49 18.96 27.14
CA LEU A 411 14.59 17.80 27.13
C LEU A 411 15.12 16.78 28.14
N VAL A 412 14.30 16.44 29.13
CA VAL A 412 14.61 15.46 30.17
C VAL A 412 13.74 14.22 29.94
N ILE A 413 14.36 13.15 29.43
CA ILE A 413 13.67 11.97 28.90
C ILE A 413 13.94 10.77 29.80
N ASP A 414 12.87 10.17 30.33
CA ASP A 414 12.96 8.90 31.04
C ASP A 414 13.33 7.78 30.07
N LYS A 415 14.34 6.99 30.43
CA LYS A 415 14.77 5.79 29.71
C LYS A 415 14.70 4.54 30.58
N SER A 416 13.87 4.52 31.62
CA SER A 416 13.67 3.36 32.51
C SER A 416 13.14 2.12 31.78
N GLY A 417 13.20 0.95 32.43
CA GLY A 417 12.76 -0.30 31.82
C GLY A 417 11.31 -0.31 31.33
N SER A 418 10.39 0.40 31.99
CA SER A 418 8.97 0.54 31.60
C SER A 418 8.80 1.27 30.27
N MET A 419 9.72 2.17 29.93
CA MET A 419 9.74 2.85 28.62
C MET A 419 10.03 1.89 27.45
N GLY A 420 10.51 0.66 27.73
CA GLY A 420 10.68 -0.39 26.73
C GLY A 420 9.38 -1.10 26.33
N GLU A 421 8.29 -0.94 27.08
CA GLU A 421 7.00 -1.56 26.82
C GLU A 421 6.33 -1.02 25.54
N GLN A 422 5.48 -1.84 24.90
CA GLN A 422 4.75 -1.49 23.70
C GLN A 422 3.42 -0.77 24.02
N ALA A 423 3.13 0.30 23.28
CA ALA A 423 1.86 1.02 23.27
C ALA A 423 1.47 1.28 21.80
N GLY A 424 0.29 0.79 21.38
CA GLY A 424 -0.20 0.99 20.00
C GLY A 424 0.73 0.46 18.90
N GLY A 425 1.45 -0.64 19.16
CA GLY A 425 2.38 -1.28 18.21
C GLY A 425 3.83 -0.77 18.23
N TYR A 426 4.12 0.31 18.96
CA TYR A 426 5.46 0.91 19.07
C TYR A 426 5.94 0.94 20.53
N SER A 427 7.25 0.97 20.79
CA SER A 427 7.74 1.14 22.18
C SER A 427 7.63 2.59 22.66
N LYS A 428 7.30 2.81 23.94
CA LYS A 428 7.16 4.17 24.50
C LYS A 428 8.44 5.00 24.33
N ILE A 429 9.62 4.39 24.46
CA ILE A 429 10.91 5.03 24.22
C ILE A 429 11.13 5.43 22.75
N ALA A 430 10.58 4.68 21.79
CA ALA A 430 10.64 5.06 20.38
C ALA A 430 9.83 6.34 20.13
N LEU A 431 8.62 6.42 20.70
CA LEU A 431 7.76 7.60 20.62
C LEU A 431 8.37 8.81 21.34
N ALA A 432 9.05 8.59 22.49
CA ALA A 432 9.80 9.64 23.19
C ALA A 432 10.96 10.21 22.36
N ARG A 433 11.72 9.34 21.66
CA ARG A 433 12.79 9.77 20.75
C ARG A 433 12.23 10.56 19.57
N GLU A 434 11.16 10.05 18.95
CA GLU A 434 10.48 10.76 17.87
C GLU A 434 9.99 12.15 18.33
N ALA A 435 9.41 12.23 19.53
CA ALA A 435 8.96 13.48 20.13
C ALA A 435 10.08 14.49 20.33
N ALA A 436 11.22 14.04 20.84
CA ALA A 436 12.40 14.88 21.02
C ALA A 436 12.99 15.34 19.68
N VAL A 437 13.05 14.45 18.67
CA VAL A 437 13.48 14.80 17.31
C VAL A 437 12.54 15.86 16.70
N GLN A 438 11.23 15.71 16.81
CA GLN A 438 10.27 16.70 16.31
C GLN A 438 10.40 18.05 17.05
N ALA A 439 10.56 18.03 18.39
CA ALA A 439 10.78 19.23 19.17
C ALA A 439 12.07 19.98 18.78
N THR A 440 13.14 19.28 18.42
CA THR A 440 14.37 19.93 17.92
C THR A 440 14.21 20.53 16.53
N SER A 441 13.32 19.97 15.70
CA SER A 441 13.13 20.39 14.29
C SER A 441 12.49 21.77 14.14
N ILE A 442 11.87 22.29 15.20
CA ILE A 442 11.22 23.61 15.23
C ILE A 442 12.12 24.70 15.82
N LEU A 443 13.29 24.33 16.35
CA LEU A 443 14.27 25.27 16.88
C LEU A 443 15.04 25.94 15.74
N SER A 444 15.37 27.21 15.95
CA SER A 444 16.21 27.99 15.06
C SER A 444 17.71 27.79 15.40
N PRO A 445 18.63 28.12 14.47
CA PRO A 445 20.07 28.06 14.75
C PRO A 445 20.56 28.98 15.89
N TYR A 446 19.72 29.92 16.34
CA TYR A 446 20.03 30.83 17.45
C TYR A 446 19.60 30.28 18.81
N ASP A 447 18.80 29.21 18.82
CA ASP A 447 18.36 28.54 20.03
C ASP A 447 19.45 27.60 20.56
N GLN A 448 19.34 27.24 21.83
CA GLN A 448 20.19 26.25 22.47
C GLN A 448 19.36 25.06 22.92
N VAL A 449 19.88 23.86 22.70
CA VAL A 449 19.22 22.61 23.11
C VAL A 449 20.18 21.72 23.88
N GLY A 450 19.66 21.10 24.94
CA GLY A 450 20.30 19.99 25.63
C GLY A 450 19.32 18.82 25.79
N VAL A 451 19.85 17.60 25.86
CA VAL A 451 19.05 16.38 26.07
C VAL A 451 19.69 15.55 27.16
N VAL A 452 18.95 15.36 28.24
CA VAL A 452 19.30 14.50 29.37
C VAL A 452 18.41 13.27 29.31
N ALA A 453 19.02 12.08 29.23
CA ALA A 453 18.29 10.82 29.39
C ALA A 453 18.59 10.25 30.78
N PHE A 454 17.56 9.77 31.48
CA PHE A 454 17.72 9.32 32.86
C PHE A 454 17.03 7.98 33.15
N ASP A 455 17.68 7.22 34.02
CA ASP A 455 17.13 6.01 34.65
C ASP A 455 17.30 6.11 36.18
N SER A 456 18.11 5.25 36.79
CA SER A 456 18.65 5.43 38.14
C SER A 456 19.69 6.54 38.23
N SER A 457 20.24 6.98 37.09
CA SER A 457 21.24 8.03 36.94
C SER A 457 20.89 8.95 35.76
N ALA A 458 21.39 10.19 35.79
CA ALA A 458 21.22 11.14 34.69
C ALA A 458 22.46 11.14 33.78
N ALA A 459 22.26 11.05 32.47
CA ALA A 459 23.32 11.10 31.47
C ALA A 459 23.00 12.13 30.38
N TRP A 460 24.02 12.86 29.94
CA TRP A 460 23.91 13.74 28.77
C TRP A 460 23.90 12.90 27.50
N VAL A 461 22.88 13.09 26.69
CA VAL A 461 22.83 12.62 25.30
C VAL A 461 23.36 13.72 24.38
N VAL A 462 22.98 14.96 24.68
CA VAL A 462 23.47 16.17 24.00
C VAL A 462 23.68 17.22 25.08
N GLU A 463 24.93 17.62 25.33
CA GLU A 463 25.23 18.76 26.21
C GLU A 463 24.60 20.04 25.65
N THR A 464 24.20 20.99 26.51
CA THR A 464 23.52 22.21 26.06
C THR A 464 24.42 23.02 25.12
N GLN A 465 24.01 23.10 23.86
CA GLN A 465 24.74 23.77 22.79
C GLN A 465 23.77 24.47 21.83
N LYS A 466 24.30 25.34 20.96
CA LYS A 466 23.51 25.95 19.89
C LYS A 466 23.05 24.91 18.86
N VAL A 467 21.90 25.15 18.23
CA VAL A 467 21.35 24.27 17.17
C VAL A 467 22.04 24.53 15.82
N GLU A 468 23.35 24.30 15.76
CA GLU A 468 24.13 24.45 14.51
C GLU A 468 24.13 23.17 13.67
N ASP A 469 24.19 22.01 14.32
CA ASP A 469 24.18 20.68 13.68
C ASP A 469 22.96 19.86 14.14
N LEU A 470 21.82 20.12 13.48
CA LEU A 470 20.57 19.43 13.79
C LEU A 470 20.66 17.91 13.54
N GLU A 471 21.43 17.48 12.52
CA GLU A 471 21.57 16.08 12.15
C GLU A 471 22.32 15.28 13.24
N PHE A 472 23.40 15.86 13.78
CA PHE A 472 24.11 15.29 14.93
C PHE A 472 23.23 15.19 16.19
N ILE A 473 22.47 16.25 16.49
CA ILE A 473 21.56 16.28 17.65
C ILE A 473 20.50 15.19 17.52
N GLN A 474 19.86 15.08 16.35
CA GLN A 474 18.82 14.08 16.09
C GLN A 474 19.38 12.65 16.09
N GLY A 475 20.56 12.44 15.51
CA GLY A 475 21.27 11.16 15.56
C GLY A 475 21.61 10.71 16.99
N SER A 476 21.99 11.66 17.84
CA SER A 476 22.29 11.40 19.26
C SER A 476 21.01 11.02 20.03
N ILE A 477 19.91 11.74 19.82
CA ILE A 477 18.60 11.40 20.41
C ILE A 477 18.13 10.01 19.95
N ALA A 478 18.33 9.65 18.69
CA ALA A 478 17.95 8.35 18.15
C ALA A 478 18.68 7.18 18.86
N SER A 479 19.83 7.42 19.49
CA SER A 479 20.63 6.39 20.18
C SER A 479 20.11 5.98 21.56
N ILE A 480 19.12 6.69 22.12
CA ILE A 480 18.62 6.43 23.47
C ILE A 480 17.96 5.04 23.54
N GLN A 481 18.35 4.24 24.54
CA GLN A 481 17.81 2.90 24.79
C GLN A 481 17.22 2.81 26.20
N ALA A 482 16.14 2.04 26.33
CA ALA A 482 15.47 1.81 27.61
C ALA A 482 16.26 0.83 28.49
N GLY A 483 16.30 1.07 29.80
CA GLY A 483 16.92 0.24 30.82
C GLY A 483 17.08 0.97 32.16
N GLY A 484 17.14 0.21 33.26
CA GLY A 484 17.34 0.73 34.62
C GLY A 484 16.05 1.12 35.36
N GLY A 485 16.20 1.75 36.53
CA GLY A 485 15.08 2.29 37.33
C GLY A 485 14.72 3.73 36.97
N THR A 486 14.02 4.45 37.85
CA THR A 486 13.54 5.83 37.61
C THR A 486 13.90 6.77 38.77
N ASN A 487 14.70 7.80 38.50
CA ASN A 487 15.08 8.85 39.45
C ASN A 487 15.11 10.24 38.80
N ILE A 488 14.04 11.01 38.99
CA ILE A 488 13.81 12.29 38.31
C ILE A 488 14.70 13.41 38.88
N PHE A 489 14.92 13.45 40.20
CA PHE A 489 15.54 14.59 40.87
C PHE A 489 16.96 14.92 40.35
N PRO A 490 17.90 13.97 40.20
CA PRO A 490 19.23 14.26 39.67
C PRO A 490 19.19 14.79 38.24
N ALA A 491 18.28 14.26 37.40
CA ALA A 491 18.14 14.68 36.01
C ALA A 491 17.67 16.14 35.91
N LEU A 492 16.69 16.54 36.72
CA LEU A 492 16.24 17.92 36.80
C LEU A 492 17.32 18.86 37.36
N GLN A 493 18.14 18.41 38.31
CA GLN A 493 19.24 19.21 38.86
C GLN A 493 20.32 19.48 37.81
N VAL A 494 20.66 18.48 37.00
CA VAL A 494 21.60 18.61 35.87
C VAL A 494 21.03 19.56 34.81
N ALA A 495 19.74 19.40 34.45
CA ALA A 495 19.07 20.28 33.50
C ALA A 495 19.03 21.75 33.98
N TYR A 496 18.68 21.99 35.24
CA TYR A 496 18.71 23.33 35.85
C TYR A 496 20.11 23.95 35.78
N SER A 497 21.14 23.20 36.18
CA SER A 497 22.51 23.69 36.23
C SER A 497 23.02 24.08 34.84
N SER A 498 22.61 23.34 33.80
CA SER A 498 22.95 23.63 32.41
C SER A 498 22.32 24.91 31.90
N LEU A 499 21.03 25.14 32.18
CA LEU A 499 20.30 26.31 31.65
C LEU A 499 20.53 27.59 32.45
N LYS A 500 20.92 27.50 33.72
CA LYS A 500 21.02 28.67 34.61
C LYS A 500 21.91 29.76 34.03
N ASP A 501 23.07 29.40 33.49
CA ASP A 501 24.09 30.36 33.03
C ASP A 501 24.06 30.60 31.51
N VAL A 502 23.11 29.99 30.79
CA VAL A 502 22.92 30.17 29.35
C VAL A 502 22.34 31.56 29.02
N GLU A 503 22.92 32.27 28.05
CA GLU A 503 22.45 33.58 27.60
C GLU A 503 21.34 33.45 26.54
N THR A 504 20.13 33.08 26.96
CA THR A 504 18.92 33.09 26.13
C THR A 504 17.80 33.91 26.78
N LYS A 505 16.90 34.49 25.95
CA LYS A 505 15.77 35.31 26.47
C LYS A 505 14.77 34.45 27.23
N TYR A 506 14.52 33.24 26.74
CA TYR A 506 13.64 32.27 27.38
C TYR A 506 14.42 30.99 27.70
N LYS A 507 14.02 30.32 28.78
CA LYS A 507 14.61 29.06 29.23
C LYS A 507 13.51 28.11 29.65
N HIS A 508 13.53 26.89 29.12
CA HIS A 508 12.46 25.93 29.33
C HIS A 508 12.98 24.50 29.48
N ILE A 509 12.34 23.73 30.36
CA ILE A 509 12.58 22.31 30.57
C ILE A 509 11.31 21.53 30.25
N ILE A 510 11.43 20.48 29.43
CA ILE A 510 10.34 19.52 29.19
C ILE A 510 10.75 18.18 29.81
N LEU A 511 10.02 17.74 30.83
CA LEU A 511 10.20 16.45 31.49
C LEU A 511 9.20 15.43 30.97
N LEU A 512 9.67 14.24 30.58
CA LEU A 512 8.84 13.11 30.15
C LEU A 512 9.17 11.86 30.96
N THR A 513 8.13 11.22 31.51
CA THR A 513 8.24 9.95 32.26
C THR A 513 6.95 9.14 32.23
N ASP A 514 7.08 7.81 32.29
CA ASP A 514 5.96 6.86 32.41
C ASP A 514 5.90 6.16 33.79
N GLY A 515 6.79 6.56 34.71
CA GLY A 515 7.03 5.85 35.97
C GLY A 515 6.93 6.72 37.22
N GLN A 516 7.08 6.06 38.37
CA GLN A 516 7.16 6.69 39.68
C GLN A 516 8.63 6.88 40.07
N SER A 517 8.99 8.09 40.52
CA SER A 517 10.34 8.36 40.97
C SER A 517 10.54 7.96 42.43
N ALA A 518 11.72 7.43 42.76
CA ALA A 518 12.13 7.31 44.17
C ALA A 518 12.17 8.70 44.82
N THR A 519 11.35 8.93 45.85
CA THR A 519 11.22 10.21 46.57
C THR A 519 12.45 10.42 47.47
N SER A 520 13.52 10.99 46.92
CA SER A 520 14.78 11.20 47.66
C SER A 520 15.33 12.64 47.59
N GLY A 521 14.64 13.56 46.91
CA GLY A 521 15.06 14.96 46.76
C GLY A 521 13.94 15.97 46.96
N ASP A 522 14.32 17.23 47.22
CA ASP A 522 13.39 18.33 47.50
C ASP A 522 12.98 19.08 46.22
N TYR A 523 11.99 18.50 45.53
CA TYR A 523 11.48 19.02 44.25
C TYR A 523 10.94 20.46 44.34
N TYR A 524 10.35 20.84 45.48
CA TYR A 524 9.77 22.17 45.66
C TYR A 524 10.83 23.26 45.59
N TYR A 525 11.93 23.10 46.33
CA TYR A 525 13.01 24.10 46.32
C TYR A 525 13.75 24.13 44.98
N LEU A 526 13.91 23.00 44.29
CA LEU A 526 14.50 22.98 42.96
C LEU A 526 13.64 23.75 41.94
N ALA A 527 12.34 23.48 41.90
CA ALA A 527 11.41 24.17 41.02
C ALA A 527 11.35 25.69 41.31
N LYS A 528 11.39 26.09 42.60
CA LYS A 528 11.47 27.51 42.96
C LYS A 528 12.77 28.18 42.51
N ARG A 529 13.91 27.49 42.57
CA ARG A 529 15.18 28.01 42.03
C ARG A 529 15.16 28.14 40.51
N MET A 530 14.52 27.20 39.81
CA MET A 530 14.27 27.30 38.36
C MET A 530 13.48 28.57 38.05
N GLN A 531 12.34 28.76 38.73
CA GLN A 531 11.47 29.94 38.55
C GLN A 531 12.21 31.27 38.82
N GLN A 532 12.98 31.35 39.91
CA GLN A 532 13.78 32.53 40.24
C GLN A 532 14.88 32.83 39.21
N SER A 533 15.36 31.80 38.51
CA SER A 533 16.36 31.92 37.45
C SER A 533 15.72 32.13 36.06
N GLY A 534 14.41 32.35 35.99
CA GLY A 534 13.67 32.54 34.74
C GLY A 534 13.48 31.27 33.90
N ILE A 535 13.69 30.09 34.49
CA ILE A 535 13.53 28.79 33.82
C ILE A 535 12.13 28.24 34.15
N THR A 536 11.33 27.97 33.12
CA THR A 536 10.04 27.29 33.28
C THR A 536 10.16 25.79 33.04
N MET A 537 9.27 25.00 33.63
CA MET A 537 9.29 23.54 33.48
C MET A 537 7.90 22.99 33.21
N SER A 538 7.75 22.24 32.12
CA SER A 538 6.55 21.51 31.76
C SER A 538 6.78 20.01 31.86
N THR A 539 5.74 19.27 32.16
CA THR A 539 5.81 17.83 32.44
C THR A 539 4.82 17.07 31.57
N VAL A 540 5.25 15.93 31.03
CA VAL A 540 4.47 15.04 30.17
C VAL A 540 4.47 13.65 30.81
N ALA A 541 3.31 13.23 31.30
CA ALA A 541 3.08 11.91 31.87
C ALA A 541 2.45 10.99 30.82
N VAL A 542 3.03 9.79 30.64
CA VAL A 542 2.59 8.81 29.63
C VAL A 542 2.12 7.53 30.31
N GLY A 543 0.85 7.18 30.07
CA GLY A 543 0.22 5.97 30.60
C GLY A 543 -0.12 6.03 32.09
N ASP A 544 -0.88 5.03 32.55
CA ASP A 544 -1.45 5.00 33.91
C ASP A 544 -0.42 4.73 35.03
N GLY A 545 0.82 4.35 34.68
CA GLY A 545 1.90 4.05 35.63
C GLY A 545 2.66 5.28 36.15
N ALA A 546 2.45 6.45 35.54
CA ALA A 546 3.16 7.68 35.89
C ALA A 546 2.66 8.29 37.21
N ASP A 547 3.55 8.95 37.95
CA ASP A 547 3.17 9.73 39.15
C ASP A 547 2.49 11.06 38.75
N ILE A 548 1.20 10.99 38.44
CA ILE A 548 0.37 12.13 38.00
C ILE A 548 0.46 13.30 38.98
N LEU A 549 0.40 13.03 40.28
CA LEU A 549 0.38 14.08 41.30
C LEU A 549 1.72 14.82 41.34
N LEU A 550 2.84 14.09 41.35
CA LEU A 550 4.16 14.69 41.31
C LEU A 550 4.37 15.50 40.03
N MET A 551 3.97 14.96 38.88
CA MET A 551 4.14 15.63 37.58
C MET A 551 3.35 16.93 37.50
N GLN A 552 2.11 16.94 38.01
CA GLN A 552 1.28 18.14 38.09
C GLN A 552 1.90 19.19 39.03
N GLN A 553 2.39 18.77 40.20
CA GLN A 553 3.06 19.66 41.16
C GLN A 553 4.36 20.26 40.59
N LEU A 554 5.16 19.47 39.89
CA LEU A 554 6.39 19.92 39.25
C LEU A 554 6.11 20.99 38.19
N ALA A 555 5.13 20.77 37.32
CA ALA A 555 4.73 21.77 36.33
C ALA A 555 4.23 23.06 36.97
N GLU A 556 3.40 22.95 38.02
CA GLU A 556 2.86 24.11 38.75
C GLU A 556 3.97 24.91 39.44
N TRP A 557 4.85 24.25 40.19
CA TRP A 557 5.95 24.92 40.89
C TRP A 557 6.99 25.49 39.93
N GLY A 558 7.20 24.82 38.80
CA GLY A 558 8.09 25.24 37.71
C GLY A 558 7.48 26.31 36.79
N GLY A 559 6.22 26.70 36.99
CA GLY A 559 5.56 27.72 36.17
C GLY A 559 5.36 27.32 34.69
N GLY A 560 5.28 26.02 34.41
CA GLY A 560 4.95 25.47 33.09
C GLY A 560 3.59 24.77 33.09
N ARG A 561 3.46 23.72 32.27
CA ARG A 561 2.19 23.03 32.01
C ARG A 561 2.33 21.52 32.23
N TYR A 562 1.24 20.93 32.68
CA TYR A 562 1.11 19.49 32.85
C TYR A 562 0.34 18.90 31.67
N TYR A 563 0.86 17.82 31.10
CA TYR A 563 0.23 17.04 30.04
C TYR A 563 0.13 15.58 30.47
N PHE A 564 -1.03 14.99 30.22
CA PHE A 564 -1.29 13.57 30.44
C PHE A 564 -1.82 12.94 29.16
N THR A 565 -1.32 11.78 28.79
CA THR A 565 -1.90 11.01 27.69
C THR A 565 -1.83 9.50 27.94
N ASN A 566 -2.96 8.83 27.71
CA ASN A 566 -3.06 7.37 27.71
C ASN A 566 -2.70 6.76 26.35
N ASP A 567 -2.59 7.60 25.33
CA ASP A 567 -2.18 7.19 23.99
C ASP A 567 -0.79 7.77 23.70
N ALA A 568 0.21 6.90 23.78
CA ALA A 568 1.60 7.27 23.58
C ALA A 568 1.85 7.87 22.17
N GLN A 569 0.99 7.61 21.17
CA GLN A 569 1.11 8.20 19.84
C GLN A 569 0.92 9.73 19.85
N ASN A 570 0.32 10.30 20.89
CA ASN A 570 0.16 11.76 21.03
C ASN A 570 1.41 12.46 21.59
N VAL A 571 2.40 11.73 22.12
CA VAL A 571 3.58 12.32 22.77
C VAL A 571 4.37 13.25 21.84
N PRO A 572 4.68 12.90 20.57
CA PRO A 572 5.40 13.80 19.67
C PRO A 572 4.70 15.14 19.45
N ARG A 573 3.38 15.10 19.36
CA ARG A 573 2.54 16.28 19.18
C ARG A 573 2.56 17.19 20.41
N ILE A 574 2.43 16.61 21.61
CA ILE A 574 2.47 17.36 22.88
C ILE A 574 3.83 18.06 23.05
N PHE A 575 4.93 17.35 22.78
CA PHE A 575 6.29 17.89 22.85
C PHE A 575 6.49 19.08 21.91
N THR A 576 6.10 18.90 20.64
CA THR A 576 6.19 19.96 19.64
C THR A 576 5.36 21.17 20.06
N LYS A 577 4.13 20.96 20.53
CA LYS A 577 3.25 22.02 21.03
C LYS A 577 3.85 22.77 22.21
N GLU A 578 4.37 22.08 23.23
CA GLU A 578 4.95 22.76 24.39
C GLU A 578 6.22 23.54 24.00
N THR A 579 7.03 22.99 23.12
CA THR A 579 8.21 23.71 22.58
C THR A 579 7.78 24.97 21.83
N MET A 580 6.75 24.89 20.96
CA MET A 580 6.17 26.07 20.29
C MET A 580 5.62 27.11 21.29
N LYS A 581 4.98 26.66 22.39
CA LYS A 581 4.47 27.56 23.43
C LYS A 581 5.60 28.19 24.25
N ALA A 582 6.67 27.44 24.52
CA ALA A 582 7.86 27.94 25.20
C ALA A 582 8.59 29.00 24.38
N LEU A 583 8.52 28.89 23.04
CA LEU A 583 9.16 29.83 22.12
C LEU A 583 8.63 31.26 22.24
N ARG A 584 7.43 31.51 22.83
CA ARG A 584 6.77 32.82 23.13
C ARG A 584 6.71 33.90 22.02
N HIS A 585 7.50 33.81 20.95
CA HIS A 585 7.56 34.73 19.82
C HIS A 585 6.43 34.50 18.81
N TYR A 586 5.68 33.39 18.95
CA TYR A 586 4.49 33.12 18.16
C TYR A 586 3.31 34.00 18.56
N LEU A 587 3.28 34.52 19.79
CA LEU A 587 2.23 35.41 20.27
C LEU A 587 2.81 36.82 20.37
N VAL A 588 2.39 37.70 19.46
CA VAL A 588 2.80 39.11 19.47
C VAL A 588 1.67 39.89 20.12
N GLU A 589 1.85 40.31 21.36
CA GLU A 589 0.89 41.09 22.15
C GLU A 589 1.32 42.57 22.22
N GLU A 590 1.30 43.22 21.06
CA GLU A 590 1.66 44.62 20.90
C GLU A 590 0.54 45.33 20.13
N GLU A 591 0.25 46.58 20.49
CA GLU A 591 -0.71 47.40 19.75
C GLU A 591 -0.15 47.80 18.38
N PHE A 592 -0.91 47.57 17.30
CA PHE A 592 -0.52 47.93 15.94
C PHE A 592 -1.72 48.21 15.03
N TYR A 593 -1.48 48.94 13.95
CA TYR A 593 -2.46 49.19 12.89
C TYR A 593 -2.22 48.26 11.70
N PRO A 594 -3.19 47.43 11.30
CA PRO A 594 -3.05 46.54 10.15
C PRO A 594 -2.85 47.34 8.84
N GLY A 595 -1.76 47.07 8.14
CA GLY A 595 -1.47 47.68 6.83
C GLY A 595 -2.08 46.89 5.68
N ILE A 596 -2.61 47.57 4.67
CA ILE A 596 -3.12 46.93 3.45
C ILE A 596 -1.92 46.55 2.57
N SER A 597 -1.69 45.24 2.41
CA SER A 597 -0.60 44.70 1.59
C SER A 597 -1.00 44.48 0.13
N SER A 598 -2.27 44.18 -0.13
CA SER A 598 -2.76 43.94 -1.49
C SER A 598 -4.26 44.22 -1.63
N SER A 599 -4.70 44.59 -2.84
CA SER A 599 -6.12 44.75 -3.14
C SER A 599 -6.83 43.39 -3.14
N SER A 600 -8.00 43.33 -2.52
CA SER A 600 -8.72 42.08 -2.35
C SER A 600 -10.20 42.34 -2.07
N PRO A 601 -11.12 41.52 -2.62
CA PRO A 601 -12.54 41.58 -2.26
C PRO A 601 -12.81 41.46 -0.76
N LEU A 602 -11.89 40.85 0.00
CA LEU A 602 -12.00 40.70 1.46
C LEU A 602 -12.09 42.04 2.19
N ILE A 603 -11.52 43.11 1.63
CA ILE A 603 -11.46 44.45 2.25
C ILE A 603 -12.24 45.48 1.43
N ASP A 604 -13.11 45.05 0.51
CA ASP A 604 -13.94 45.98 -0.26
C ASP A 604 -14.81 46.84 0.67
N GLY A 605 -14.76 48.15 0.46
CA GLY A 605 -15.44 49.14 1.31
C GLY A 605 -14.71 49.49 2.60
N ILE A 606 -13.59 48.83 2.92
CA ILE A 606 -12.78 49.10 4.12
C ILE A 606 -11.54 49.91 3.73
N ARG A 607 -11.47 51.14 4.22
CA ARG A 607 -10.33 52.06 3.96
C ARG A 607 -9.37 52.15 5.14
N GLU A 608 -9.91 52.16 6.35
CA GLU A 608 -9.16 52.26 7.60
C GLU A 608 -9.73 51.26 8.60
N ALA A 609 -8.86 50.64 9.39
CA ALA A 609 -9.21 49.71 10.45
C ALA A 609 -8.62 50.17 11.79
N PRO A 610 -9.31 49.94 12.92
CA PRO A 610 -8.80 50.27 14.24
C PRO A 610 -7.58 49.41 14.62
N PRO A 611 -6.82 49.80 15.67
CA PRO A 611 -5.67 49.01 16.09
C PRO A 611 -6.09 47.65 16.66
N LEU A 612 -5.22 46.66 16.45
CA LEU A 612 -5.27 45.34 17.09
C LEU A 612 -4.24 45.30 18.21
N GLU A 613 -4.52 44.54 19.27
CA GLU A 613 -3.66 44.43 20.46
C GLU A 613 -2.81 43.15 20.44
N GLY A 614 -2.92 42.35 19.38
CA GLY A 614 -2.08 41.18 19.18
C GLY A 614 -2.51 40.25 18.04
N TYR A 615 -1.64 39.29 17.75
CA TYR A 615 -1.85 38.27 16.71
C TYR A 615 -0.90 37.07 16.90
N VAL A 616 -1.20 35.98 16.20
CA VAL A 616 -0.32 34.81 16.11
C VAL A 616 0.61 34.96 14.91
N ALA A 617 1.91 35.06 15.15
CA ALA A 617 2.92 35.15 14.10
C ALA A 617 2.96 33.85 13.28
N THR A 618 2.90 34.01 11.96
CA THR A 618 2.98 32.91 10.98
C THR A 618 3.80 33.36 9.76
N THR A 619 4.09 32.43 8.84
CA THR A 619 4.77 32.74 7.58
C THR A 619 3.82 32.51 6.40
N PRO A 620 3.64 33.45 5.46
CA PRO A 620 2.79 33.20 4.30
C PRO A 620 3.37 32.12 3.38
N LYS A 621 2.52 31.31 2.76
CA LYS A 621 2.93 30.39 1.69
C LYS A 621 3.21 31.14 0.40
N GLY A 622 4.11 30.62 -0.44
CA GLY A 622 4.56 31.32 -1.66
C GLY A 622 3.44 31.67 -2.66
N THR A 623 2.35 30.91 -2.68
CA THR A 623 1.17 31.15 -3.55
C THR A 623 0.01 31.84 -2.84
N ALA A 624 0.15 32.17 -1.55
CA ALA A 624 -0.89 32.84 -0.78
C ALA A 624 -0.79 34.36 -0.97
N GLN A 625 -1.94 35.03 -0.93
CA GLN A 625 -2.01 36.49 -1.00
C GLN A 625 -2.24 37.06 0.41
N VAL A 626 -1.29 37.85 0.91
CA VAL A 626 -1.44 38.60 2.16
C VAL A 626 -2.23 39.88 1.88
N VAL A 627 -3.38 40.02 2.52
CA VAL A 627 -4.30 41.16 2.35
C VAL A 627 -4.00 42.22 3.41
N LEU A 628 -3.90 41.82 4.68
CA LEU A 628 -3.51 42.67 5.79
C LEU A 628 -2.22 42.16 6.43
N SER A 629 -1.30 43.06 6.74
CA SER A 629 -0.02 42.77 7.41
C SER A 629 0.12 43.53 8.73
N SER A 630 0.88 42.96 9.67
CA SER A 630 1.24 43.62 10.93
C SER A 630 2.38 44.63 10.74
N HIS A 631 2.73 45.34 11.81
CA HIS A 631 3.91 46.21 11.88
C HIS A 631 5.24 45.46 11.70
N ARG A 632 5.24 44.14 11.85
CA ARG A 632 6.40 43.26 11.63
C ARG A 632 6.38 42.57 10.26
N ASN A 633 5.47 42.98 9.36
CA ASN A 633 5.19 42.33 8.08
C ASN A 633 4.67 40.89 8.20
N ASP A 634 4.05 40.54 9.33
CA ASP A 634 3.41 39.24 9.52
C ASP A 634 2.01 39.25 8.92
N PRO A 635 1.53 38.14 8.35
CA PRO A 635 0.18 38.09 7.79
C PRO A 635 -0.86 38.18 8.92
N VAL A 636 -1.73 39.19 8.84
CA VAL A 636 -2.90 39.38 9.71
C VAL A 636 -4.14 38.76 9.06
N LEU A 637 -4.32 39.02 7.77
CA LEU A 637 -5.36 38.42 6.94
C LEU A 637 -4.71 37.94 5.65
N ALA A 638 -4.71 36.63 5.42
CA ALA A 638 -4.19 36.02 4.21
C ALA A 638 -5.25 35.14 3.57
N LYS A 639 -5.25 35.07 2.23
CA LYS A 639 -6.18 34.25 1.46
C LYS A 639 -5.43 33.38 0.47
N TRP A 640 -6.02 32.24 0.14
CA TRP A 640 -5.43 31.29 -0.80
C TRP A 640 -6.51 30.42 -1.46
N GLN A 641 -6.22 29.99 -2.69
CA GLN A 641 -6.99 28.97 -3.39
C GLN A 641 -6.26 27.64 -3.17
N TYR A 642 -6.93 26.67 -2.55
CA TYR A 642 -6.36 25.36 -2.24
C TYR A 642 -7.21 24.26 -2.86
N GLY A 643 -6.71 23.65 -3.94
CA GLY A 643 -7.52 22.76 -4.76
C GLY A 643 -8.73 23.50 -5.35
N LEU A 644 -9.91 22.92 -5.19
CA LEU A 644 -11.18 23.50 -5.60
C LEU A 644 -11.70 24.57 -4.61
N GLY A 645 -11.33 24.46 -3.34
CA GLY A 645 -11.80 25.32 -2.27
C GLY A 645 -10.96 26.59 -2.08
N ARG A 646 -11.45 27.44 -1.18
CA ARG A 646 -10.80 28.69 -0.77
C ARG A 646 -10.52 28.66 0.72
N SER A 647 -9.36 29.16 1.10
CA SER A 647 -8.96 29.25 2.49
C SER A 647 -8.50 30.65 2.90
N VAL A 648 -8.80 31.01 4.14
CA VAL A 648 -8.42 32.28 4.77
C VAL A 648 -7.82 32.01 6.14
N ALA A 649 -6.73 32.72 6.45
CA ALA A 649 -6.17 32.80 7.79
C ALA A 649 -6.36 34.23 8.30
N PHE A 650 -7.07 34.36 9.42
CA PHE A 650 -7.13 35.57 10.21
C PHE A 650 -6.36 35.30 11.51
N THR A 651 -5.20 35.94 11.70
CA THR A 651 -4.24 35.52 12.73
C THR A 651 -4.44 36.20 14.09
N THR A 652 -5.39 37.14 14.19
CA THR A 652 -5.84 37.69 15.47
C THR A 652 -7.09 36.95 15.99
N ASP A 653 -7.46 37.19 17.25
CA ASP A 653 -8.56 36.47 17.90
C ASP A 653 -9.94 37.03 17.54
N SER A 654 -11.00 36.29 17.87
CA SER A 654 -12.40 36.76 17.79
C SER A 654 -13.09 36.87 19.14
N GLY A 655 -12.40 36.50 20.23
CA GLY A 655 -12.88 36.56 21.61
C GLY A 655 -12.75 37.94 22.26
N GLY A 656 -12.05 38.87 21.60
CA GLY A 656 -11.90 40.26 22.01
C GLY A 656 -10.67 40.55 22.86
N LYS A 657 -9.77 39.58 23.07
CA LYS A 657 -8.51 39.77 23.78
C LYS A 657 -7.56 40.67 22.98
N TRP A 658 -7.45 40.44 21.67
CA TRP A 658 -6.62 41.22 20.76
C TRP A 658 -7.45 42.03 19.77
N SER A 659 -8.67 41.59 19.46
CA SER A 659 -9.58 42.21 18.50
C SER A 659 -10.71 43.02 19.14
N GLY A 660 -10.62 43.37 20.42
CA GLY A 660 -11.68 44.09 21.14
C GLY A 660 -12.16 45.38 20.44
N ASN A 661 -11.24 46.15 19.84
CA ASN A 661 -11.57 47.36 19.07
C ASN A 661 -12.22 47.06 17.73
N TRP A 662 -11.87 45.93 17.12
CA TRP A 662 -12.48 45.45 15.88
C TRP A 662 -13.92 44.98 16.10
N ILE A 663 -14.21 44.20 17.15
CA ILE A 663 -15.57 43.71 17.41
C ILE A 663 -16.59 44.86 17.59
N ARG A 664 -16.15 46.00 18.13
CA ARG A 664 -16.98 47.21 18.32
C ARG A 664 -17.07 48.10 17.09
N TRP A 665 -16.23 47.87 16.09
CA TRP A 665 -16.11 48.73 14.91
C TRP A 665 -17.15 48.35 13.84
N PRO A 666 -17.87 49.34 13.26
CA PRO A 666 -18.92 49.06 12.26
C PRO A 666 -18.45 48.24 11.04
N GLY A 667 -17.18 48.34 10.66
CA GLY A 667 -16.63 47.59 9.53
C GLY A 667 -16.37 46.10 9.81
N TYR A 668 -16.52 45.62 11.06
CA TYR A 668 -16.34 44.21 11.41
C TYR A 668 -17.36 43.30 10.73
N ASN A 669 -18.62 43.71 10.68
CA ASN A 669 -19.64 42.91 9.99
C ASN A 669 -19.37 42.88 8.48
N GLN A 670 -18.89 44.00 7.92
CA GLN A 670 -18.54 44.09 6.50
C GLN A 670 -17.36 43.16 6.15
N ILE A 671 -16.29 43.14 6.96
CA ILE A 671 -15.12 42.29 6.66
C ILE A 671 -15.51 40.81 6.72
N TRP A 672 -16.31 40.40 7.69
CA TRP A 672 -16.78 39.02 7.79
C TRP A 672 -17.75 38.64 6.67
N SER A 673 -18.63 39.55 6.26
CA SER A 673 -19.49 39.34 5.09
C SER A 673 -18.67 39.17 3.81
N ASN A 674 -17.65 40.01 3.60
CA ASN A 674 -16.73 39.92 2.47
C ASN A 674 -15.92 38.60 2.50
N ILE A 675 -15.43 38.19 3.68
CA ILE A 675 -14.71 36.91 3.86
C ILE A 675 -15.61 35.73 3.53
N VAL A 676 -16.79 35.65 4.12
CA VAL A 676 -17.70 34.53 3.87
C VAL A 676 -18.14 34.50 2.42
N SER A 677 -18.50 35.65 1.83
CA SER A 677 -18.89 35.74 0.41
C SER A 677 -17.77 35.31 -0.54
N TRP A 678 -16.51 35.64 -0.23
CA TRP A 678 -15.38 35.23 -1.06
C TRP A 678 -15.03 33.75 -0.88
N VAL A 679 -15.12 33.22 0.33
CA VAL A 679 -14.73 31.84 0.65
C VAL A 679 -15.79 30.83 0.22
N LEU A 680 -17.08 31.19 0.28
CA LEU A 680 -18.16 30.29 -0.14
C LEU A 680 -18.02 29.88 -1.61
N PRO A 681 -18.37 28.63 -1.95
CA PRO A 681 -18.35 28.15 -3.34
C PRO A 681 -19.23 29.02 -4.24
N ARG A 682 -18.71 29.44 -5.39
CA ARG A 682 -19.52 30.15 -6.40
C ARG A 682 -20.29 29.12 -7.22
N VAL A 683 -21.61 29.11 -7.11
CA VAL A 683 -22.49 28.40 -8.03
C VAL A 683 -22.85 29.38 -9.16
N ASP A 684 -22.41 29.09 -10.39
CA ASP A 684 -22.79 29.89 -11.56
C ASP A 684 -24.23 29.52 -11.96
N GLU A 685 -25.21 30.26 -11.42
CA GLU A 685 -26.63 30.04 -11.70
C GLU A 685 -27.00 30.31 -13.17
N ASN A 686 -26.19 31.09 -13.90
CA ASN A 686 -26.50 31.50 -15.27
C ASN A 686 -26.14 30.43 -16.32
N HIS A 687 -25.22 29.52 -16.02
CA HIS A 687 -24.77 28.46 -16.93
C HIS A 687 -24.64 27.13 -16.19
N PRO A 688 -25.77 26.52 -15.79
CA PRO A 688 -25.75 25.34 -14.93
C PRO A 688 -25.12 24.15 -15.66
N LEU A 689 -24.21 23.47 -14.96
CA LEU A 689 -23.75 22.14 -15.36
C LEU A 689 -24.76 21.10 -14.86
N SER A 690 -25.16 20.19 -15.75
CA SER A 690 -25.89 18.99 -15.37
C SER A 690 -24.91 17.84 -15.25
N LEU A 691 -24.97 17.11 -14.14
CA LEU A 691 -24.15 15.94 -13.88
C LEU A 691 -25.08 14.75 -13.72
N ARG A 692 -24.79 13.67 -14.45
CA ARG A 692 -25.41 12.36 -14.29
C ARG A 692 -24.32 11.32 -14.08
N SER A 693 -24.53 10.45 -13.12
CA SER A 693 -23.62 9.36 -12.80
C SER A 693 -24.41 8.08 -12.58
N TYR A 694 -23.89 6.98 -13.09
CA TYR A 694 -24.49 5.66 -12.97
C TYR A 694 -23.43 4.57 -13.14
N MET A 695 -23.77 3.37 -12.68
CA MET A 695 -22.97 2.18 -12.94
C MET A 695 -23.36 1.61 -14.31
N ASP A 696 -22.37 1.35 -15.15
CA ASP A 696 -22.52 0.51 -16.33
C ASP A 696 -21.51 -0.64 -16.23
N ASN A 697 -22.04 -1.86 -16.14
CA ASN A 697 -21.28 -3.05 -15.74
C ASN A 697 -20.51 -2.80 -14.43
N ASN A 698 -19.17 -2.74 -14.51
CA ASN A 698 -18.24 -2.54 -13.38
C ASN A 698 -17.51 -1.19 -13.44
N LEU A 699 -17.92 -0.28 -14.33
CA LEU A 699 -17.36 1.06 -14.44
C LEU A 699 -18.37 2.11 -13.98
N GLY A 700 -17.90 3.05 -13.19
CA GLY A 700 -18.64 4.27 -12.92
C GLY A 700 -18.59 5.16 -14.15
N ILE A 701 -19.75 5.49 -14.70
CA ILE A 701 -19.87 6.46 -15.79
C ILE A 701 -20.26 7.81 -15.22
N VAL A 702 -19.57 8.85 -15.68
CA VAL A 702 -19.82 10.24 -15.35
C VAL A 702 -20.11 11.00 -16.62
N GLU A 703 -21.30 11.56 -16.72
CA GLU A 703 -21.77 12.36 -17.86
C GLU A 703 -22.06 13.79 -17.40
N VAL A 704 -21.56 14.74 -18.17
CA VAL A 704 -21.72 16.18 -17.90
C VAL A 704 -22.29 16.85 -19.13
N GLU A 705 -23.37 17.59 -18.94
CA GLU A 705 -23.94 18.48 -19.95
C GLU A 705 -23.73 19.93 -19.54
N SER A 706 -23.15 20.71 -20.46
CA SER A 706 -22.93 22.15 -20.36
C SER A 706 -23.80 22.88 -21.39
N VAL A 707 -24.35 24.02 -20.99
CA VAL A 707 -25.19 24.87 -21.85
C VAL A 707 -24.36 25.55 -22.95
N ASP A 708 -23.06 25.70 -22.74
CA ASP A 708 -22.14 26.32 -23.69
C ASP A 708 -21.67 25.27 -24.71
N THR A 709 -22.20 25.36 -25.93
CA THR A 709 -22.07 24.32 -26.98
C THR A 709 -21.03 24.64 -28.04
N ASP A 710 -20.50 25.87 -28.06
CA ASP A 710 -19.68 26.37 -29.16
C ASP A 710 -18.17 26.09 -29.00
N ARG A 711 -17.71 25.68 -27.81
CA ARG A 711 -16.29 25.38 -27.54
C ARG A 711 -16.11 24.14 -26.68
N VAL A 712 -15.07 23.37 -26.99
CA VAL A 712 -14.61 22.28 -26.11
C VAL A 712 -13.80 22.91 -24.98
N VAL A 713 -14.22 22.64 -23.75
CA VAL A 713 -13.66 23.21 -22.55
C VAL A 713 -13.02 22.10 -21.71
N PRO A 714 -11.78 22.26 -21.22
CA PRO A 714 -11.16 21.28 -20.33
C PRO A 714 -12.04 21.01 -19.12
N THR A 715 -12.43 19.74 -18.97
CA THR A 715 -13.36 19.30 -17.93
C THR A 715 -12.76 18.11 -17.20
N PHE A 716 -12.72 18.18 -15.88
CA PHE A 716 -12.12 17.16 -15.00
C PHE A 716 -13.12 16.75 -13.93
N ALA A 717 -13.19 15.45 -13.63
CA ALA A 717 -13.86 14.93 -12.44
C ALA A 717 -12.83 14.67 -11.34
N SER A 718 -13.10 15.14 -10.14
CA SER A 718 -12.48 14.67 -8.91
C SER A 718 -13.45 13.69 -8.24
N ILE A 719 -13.01 12.45 -8.05
CA ILE A 719 -13.84 11.36 -7.52
C ILE A 719 -13.22 10.90 -6.21
N VAL A 720 -13.93 11.07 -5.11
CA VAL A 720 -13.49 10.62 -3.78
C VAL A 720 -14.23 9.34 -3.41
N GLY A 721 -13.48 8.25 -3.26
CA GLY A 721 -14.01 6.94 -2.87
C GLY A 721 -14.31 6.81 -1.38
N PRO A 722 -14.89 5.67 -0.95
CA PRO A 722 -15.11 5.35 0.47
C PRO A 722 -13.82 5.31 1.31
N ASP A 723 -12.70 4.99 0.67
CA ASP A 723 -11.32 4.96 1.20
C ASP A 723 -10.69 6.34 1.39
N LEU A 724 -11.39 7.42 1.01
CA LEU A 724 -10.91 8.80 0.96
C LEU A 724 -9.79 9.04 -0.07
N GLU A 725 -9.53 8.08 -0.96
CA GLU A 725 -8.64 8.31 -2.10
C GLU A 725 -9.33 9.16 -3.16
N ASN A 726 -8.58 10.11 -3.72
CA ASN A 726 -9.05 10.99 -4.78
C ASN A 726 -8.50 10.53 -6.13
N MET A 727 -9.40 10.21 -7.05
CA MET A 727 -9.10 9.95 -8.45
C MET A 727 -9.49 11.17 -9.29
N GLN A 728 -8.52 11.78 -9.96
CA GLN A 728 -8.79 12.79 -10.99
C GLN A 728 -8.90 12.14 -12.37
N VAL A 729 -10.04 12.30 -13.01
CA VAL A 729 -10.34 11.71 -14.33
C VAL A 729 -10.70 12.83 -15.30
N PRO A 730 -9.98 13.00 -16.43
CA PRO A 730 -10.39 13.93 -17.47
C PRO A 730 -11.67 13.42 -18.15
N LEU A 731 -12.59 14.34 -18.49
CA LEU A 731 -13.79 14.00 -19.26
C LEU A 731 -13.57 14.30 -20.74
N ASP A 732 -13.81 13.29 -21.57
CA ASP A 732 -13.68 13.40 -23.02
C ASP A 732 -14.98 13.96 -23.62
N PRO A 733 -14.89 14.87 -24.62
CA PRO A 733 -16.07 15.38 -25.31
C PRO A 733 -16.68 14.30 -26.21
N VAL A 734 -17.95 13.96 -25.97
CA VAL A 734 -18.73 12.98 -26.76
C VAL A 734 -19.74 13.65 -27.70
N GLY A 735 -19.99 14.96 -27.53
CA GLY A 735 -20.83 15.77 -28.39
C GLY A 735 -20.81 17.25 -27.98
N PRO A 736 -21.48 18.15 -28.72
CA PRO A 736 -21.57 19.57 -28.36
C PRO A 736 -22.14 19.75 -26.94
N GLY A 737 -21.36 20.36 -26.05
CA GLY A 737 -21.72 20.55 -24.65
C GLY A 737 -21.79 19.25 -23.82
N LYS A 738 -21.44 18.08 -24.36
CA LYS A 738 -21.52 16.78 -23.65
C LYS A 738 -20.15 16.16 -23.44
N TYR A 739 -19.86 15.81 -22.19
CA TYR A 739 -18.59 15.24 -21.75
C TYR A 739 -18.83 13.95 -20.99
N GLN A 740 -17.96 12.96 -21.16
CA GLN A 740 -18.08 11.66 -20.50
C GLN A 740 -16.72 11.17 -19.98
N ALA A 741 -16.71 10.56 -18.81
CA ALA A 741 -15.59 9.80 -18.27
C ALA A 741 -16.06 8.44 -17.76
N ARG A 742 -15.13 7.47 -17.74
CA ARG A 742 -15.30 6.17 -17.10
C ARG A 742 -14.22 6.01 -16.04
N PHE A 743 -14.58 5.50 -14.87
CA PHE A 743 -13.63 5.21 -13.81
C PHE A 743 -13.89 3.84 -13.22
N LYS A 744 -12.84 3.23 -12.68
CA LYS A 744 -12.91 1.93 -12.02
C LYS A 744 -13.42 2.12 -10.59
N VAL A 745 -14.37 1.27 -10.19
CA VAL A 745 -14.87 1.20 -8.82
C VAL A 745 -14.01 0.20 -8.05
N SER A 746 -13.35 0.65 -6.98
CA SER A 746 -12.49 -0.20 -6.14
C SER A 746 -13.27 -0.92 -5.05
N GLU A 747 -14.16 -0.22 -4.36
CA GLU A 747 -14.93 -0.76 -3.22
C GLU A 747 -16.42 -0.39 -3.29
N PRO A 748 -17.32 -1.21 -2.72
CA PRO A 748 -18.71 -0.82 -2.47
C PRO A 748 -18.77 0.40 -1.54
N GLY A 749 -19.66 1.35 -1.84
CA GLY A 749 -19.86 2.54 -1.02
C GLY A 749 -20.28 3.77 -1.82
N ALA A 750 -20.25 4.92 -1.17
CA ALA A 750 -20.58 6.20 -1.77
C ALA A 750 -19.33 6.88 -2.32
N TYR A 751 -19.34 7.16 -3.62
CA TYR A 751 -18.33 7.95 -4.31
C TYR A 751 -18.87 9.38 -4.47
N LEU A 752 -18.11 10.37 -4.04
CA LEU A 752 -18.42 11.79 -4.25
C LEU A 752 -17.75 12.25 -5.54
N ILE A 753 -18.52 12.85 -6.44
CA ILE A 753 -18.03 13.29 -7.76
C ILE A 753 -18.18 14.80 -7.84
N ASN A 754 -17.06 15.50 -8.05
CA ASN A 754 -17.03 16.93 -8.33
C ASN A 754 -16.49 17.16 -9.74
N ILE A 755 -17.23 17.89 -10.55
CA ILE A 755 -16.79 18.29 -11.89
C ILE A 755 -16.26 19.70 -11.84
N ARG A 756 -15.07 19.91 -12.40
CA ARG A 756 -14.49 21.21 -12.66
C ARG A 756 -14.37 21.42 -14.17
N GLN A 757 -14.93 22.52 -14.66
CA GLN A 757 -14.78 22.98 -16.04
C GLN A 757 -14.09 24.34 -16.06
N GLU A 758 -12.96 24.46 -16.77
CA GLU A 758 -12.15 25.70 -16.80
C GLU A 758 -12.67 26.71 -17.83
N VAL A 759 -13.10 27.89 -17.40
CA VAL A 759 -13.65 28.94 -18.29
C VAL A 759 -12.73 30.16 -18.35
N GLU A 760 -12.93 31.07 -19.32
CA GLU A 760 -12.06 32.25 -19.52
C GLU A 760 -11.90 33.10 -18.23
N GLU A 761 -12.94 33.17 -17.39
CA GLU A 761 -12.91 33.82 -16.07
C GLU A 761 -13.13 32.81 -14.91
N GLY A 762 -12.22 31.84 -14.76
CA GLY A 762 -12.16 30.95 -13.61
C GLY A 762 -12.63 29.53 -13.90
N PHE A 763 -13.55 28.99 -13.10
CA PHE A 763 -14.02 27.62 -13.24
C PHE A 763 -15.47 27.48 -12.80
N ARG A 764 -16.21 26.59 -13.49
CA ARG A 764 -17.56 26.15 -13.11
C ARG A 764 -17.46 24.81 -12.41
N MET A 765 -18.36 24.59 -11.45
CA MET A 765 -18.42 23.34 -10.71
C MET A 765 -19.83 22.77 -10.61
N VAL A 766 -19.92 21.44 -10.58
CA VAL A 766 -21.13 20.72 -10.17
C VAL A 766 -20.75 19.50 -9.36
N ASN A 767 -21.54 19.26 -8.31
CA ASN A 767 -21.38 18.14 -7.40
C ASN A 767 -22.43 17.05 -7.70
N GLY A 768 -22.03 15.81 -7.50
CA GLY A 768 -22.90 14.63 -7.54
C GLY A 768 -22.22 13.47 -6.81
N GLY A 769 -22.70 12.26 -7.05
CA GLY A 769 -22.11 11.08 -6.45
C GLY A 769 -22.46 9.82 -7.19
N LEU A 770 -22.03 8.67 -6.69
CA LEU A 770 -22.40 7.35 -7.20
C LEU A 770 -22.45 6.42 -6.00
N ILE A 771 -23.50 5.62 -5.87
CA ILE A 771 -23.57 4.59 -4.82
C ILE A 771 -23.40 3.23 -5.47
N VAL A 772 -22.44 2.48 -4.94
CA VAL A 772 -22.17 1.09 -5.32
C VAL A 772 -22.59 0.21 -4.15
N PRO A 773 -23.72 -0.52 -4.23
CA PRO A 773 -24.32 -1.15 -3.07
C PRO A 773 -23.65 -2.47 -2.65
N TYR A 774 -23.29 -3.32 -3.61
CA TYR A 774 -22.66 -4.62 -3.39
C TYR A 774 -21.85 -5.01 -4.64
N SER A 775 -21.01 -6.03 -4.51
CA SER A 775 -20.18 -6.57 -5.61
C SER A 775 -21.04 -7.07 -6.77
N SER A 776 -20.60 -6.84 -8.00
CA SER A 776 -21.30 -7.36 -9.18
C SER A 776 -21.35 -8.89 -9.25
N GLU A 777 -20.49 -9.58 -8.51
CA GLU A 777 -20.52 -11.04 -8.30
C GLU A 777 -21.89 -11.56 -7.83
N TYR A 778 -22.63 -10.78 -7.03
CA TYR A 778 -23.89 -11.24 -6.46
C TYR A 778 -25.13 -10.96 -7.34
N LYS A 779 -24.94 -10.40 -8.54
CA LYS A 779 -26.06 -10.09 -9.46
C LYS A 779 -26.56 -11.30 -10.26
N SER A 780 -25.66 -12.21 -10.62
CA SER A 780 -25.94 -13.38 -11.44
C SER A 780 -25.79 -14.65 -10.62
N PRO A 781 -26.84 -15.11 -9.91
CA PRO A 781 -26.77 -16.37 -9.18
C PRO A 781 -26.67 -17.56 -10.15
N GLY A 782 -25.87 -18.56 -9.74
CA GLY A 782 -25.80 -19.87 -10.40
C GLY A 782 -24.57 -20.07 -11.29
N THR A 783 -24.32 -21.31 -11.68
CA THR A 783 -23.17 -21.68 -12.53
C THR A 783 -23.55 -21.60 -14.01
N ASN A 784 -22.78 -20.84 -14.81
CA ASN A 784 -22.96 -20.70 -16.26
C ASN A 784 -22.34 -21.88 -17.03
N TYR A 785 -22.97 -23.05 -16.89
CA TYR A 785 -22.58 -24.29 -17.57
C TYR A 785 -22.39 -24.15 -19.09
N PRO A 786 -23.30 -23.50 -19.85
CA PRO A 786 -23.13 -23.36 -21.30
C PRO A 786 -21.85 -22.60 -21.69
N PHE A 787 -21.47 -21.56 -20.95
CA PHE A 787 -20.25 -20.80 -21.23
C PHE A 787 -18.99 -21.61 -20.91
N LEU A 788 -18.97 -22.29 -19.77
CA LEU A 788 -17.87 -23.19 -19.38
C LEU A 788 -17.66 -24.32 -20.40
N GLU A 789 -18.73 -24.92 -20.90
CA GLU A 789 -18.67 -25.96 -21.93
C GLU A 789 -18.12 -25.42 -23.26
N GLN A 790 -18.51 -24.20 -23.65
CA GLN A 790 -17.98 -23.53 -24.83
C GLN A 790 -16.47 -23.27 -24.71
N LEU A 791 -15.99 -22.80 -23.55
CA LEU A 791 -14.56 -22.58 -23.31
C LEU A 791 -13.77 -23.89 -23.42
N ALA A 792 -14.24 -24.96 -22.77
CA ALA A 792 -13.57 -26.27 -22.82
C ALA A 792 -13.47 -26.82 -24.26
N HIS A 793 -14.60 -26.87 -24.97
CA HIS A 793 -14.65 -27.42 -26.33
C HIS A 793 -13.82 -26.64 -27.35
N SER A 794 -13.63 -25.33 -27.16
CA SER A 794 -12.85 -24.48 -28.07
C SER A 794 -11.39 -24.91 -28.21
N THR A 795 -10.83 -25.55 -27.18
CA THR A 795 -9.43 -26.05 -27.14
C THR A 795 -9.36 -27.58 -27.24
N GLY A 796 -10.49 -28.26 -27.45
CA GLY A 796 -10.60 -29.71 -27.46
C GLY A 796 -10.59 -30.36 -26.06
N GLY A 797 -10.90 -29.57 -25.02
CA GLY A 797 -11.07 -30.04 -23.64
C GLY A 797 -12.49 -30.51 -23.32
N ILE A 798 -12.70 -30.92 -22.07
CA ILE A 798 -13.98 -31.42 -21.55
C ILE A 798 -14.30 -30.81 -20.18
N ILE A 799 -15.54 -30.97 -19.76
CA ILE A 799 -15.93 -30.84 -18.35
C ILE A 799 -15.42 -32.06 -17.58
N ILE A 800 -14.70 -31.84 -16.47
CA ILE A 800 -14.14 -32.88 -15.62
C ILE A 800 -14.95 -32.99 -14.33
N ASP A 801 -15.47 -34.19 -14.07
CA ASP A 801 -16.15 -34.53 -12.81
C ASP A 801 -15.29 -35.42 -11.89
N ASP A 802 -14.27 -36.09 -12.42
CA ASP A 802 -13.39 -37.02 -11.70
C ASP A 802 -11.94 -36.50 -11.67
N PRO A 803 -11.34 -36.27 -10.49
CA PRO A 803 -9.96 -35.81 -10.34
C PRO A 803 -8.92 -36.65 -11.09
N ALA A 804 -9.16 -37.95 -11.28
CA ALA A 804 -8.24 -38.84 -12.01
C ALA A 804 -8.09 -38.46 -13.50
N GLN A 805 -9.07 -37.75 -14.08
CA GLN A 805 -9.03 -37.35 -15.50
C GLN A 805 -8.05 -36.21 -15.78
N VAL A 806 -7.62 -35.45 -14.77
CA VAL A 806 -6.69 -34.33 -14.91
C VAL A 806 -5.34 -34.79 -15.47
N PHE A 807 -4.82 -35.90 -14.96
CA PHE A 807 -3.54 -36.49 -15.39
C PHE A 807 -3.74 -37.68 -16.34
N ALA A 808 -4.91 -37.84 -16.96
CA ALA A 808 -5.13 -38.91 -17.93
C ALA A 808 -4.27 -38.72 -19.20
N ASP A 809 -3.74 -39.83 -19.73
CA ASP A 809 -2.98 -39.87 -20.99
C ASP A 809 -3.91 -39.73 -22.22
N ASN A 810 -4.48 -38.53 -22.40
CA ASN A 810 -5.42 -38.21 -23.47
C ASN A 810 -5.09 -36.88 -24.19
N LEU A 811 -3.84 -36.42 -24.07
CA LEU A 811 -3.32 -35.24 -24.76
C LEU A 811 -2.62 -35.63 -26.07
N ALA A 812 -2.65 -34.74 -27.05
CA ALA A 812 -1.95 -34.96 -28.31
C ALA A 812 -0.42 -35.09 -28.07
N PRO A 813 0.25 -36.06 -28.73
CA PRO A 813 1.68 -36.27 -28.52
C PRO A 813 2.49 -35.09 -29.04
N VAL A 814 3.31 -34.49 -28.17
CA VAL A 814 4.24 -33.43 -28.54
C VAL A 814 5.57 -34.05 -28.95
N LYS A 815 6.13 -33.58 -30.07
CA LYS A 815 7.45 -34.02 -30.55
C LYS A 815 8.52 -33.12 -29.94
N GLY A 816 9.25 -33.64 -28.95
CA GLY A 816 10.46 -33.02 -28.43
C GLY A 816 11.59 -33.09 -29.46
N ALA A 817 12.48 -32.10 -29.46
CA ALA A 817 13.66 -32.06 -30.31
C ALA A 817 14.90 -31.71 -29.49
N VAL A 818 15.91 -32.58 -29.50
CA VAL A 818 17.24 -32.26 -28.96
C VAL A 818 18.12 -31.80 -30.10
N ARG A 819 18.63 -30.56 -30.00
CA ARG A 819 19.60 -29.99 -30.95
C ARG A 819 20.95 -30.66 -30.76
N LEU A 820 21.51 -31.26 -31.81
CA LEU A 820 22.77 -32.01 -31.74
C LEU A 820 24.02 -31.14 -31.98
N TRP A 821 23.84 -29.88 -32.41
CA TRP A 821 24.96 -28.99 -32.73
C TRP A 821 25.99 -28.80 -31.58
N PRO A 822 25.62 -28.73 -30.29
CA PRO A 822 26.63 -28.55 -29.23
C PRO A 822 27.56 -29.77 -29.13
N TRP A 823 27.00 -30.98 -29.28
CA TRP A 823 27.74 -32.23 -29.30
C TRP A 823 28.64 -32.36 -30.53
N PHE A 824 28.17 -31.89 -31.69
CA PHE A 824 28.96 -31.87 -32.92
C PHE A 824 30.12 -30.87 -32.85
N LEU A 825 29.90 -29.66 -32.31
CA LEU A 825 30.96 -28.66 -32.15
C LEU A 825 32.03 -29.10 -31.14
N THR A 826 31.63 -29.64 -29.99
CA THR A 826 32.58 -30.14 -28.98
C THR A 826 33.41 -31.29 -29.54
N THR A 827 32.79 -32.23 -30.25
CA THR A 827 33.49 -33.33 -30.92
C THR A 827 34.41 -32.84 -32.04
N ALA A 828 33.96 -31.86 -32.84
CA ALA A 828 34.77 -31.25 -33.90
C ALA A 828 36.00 -30.53 -33.33
N LEU A 829 35.86 -29.83 -32.20
CA LEU A 829 36.97 -29.16 -31.52
C LEU A 829 38.03 -30.17 -31.03
N LEU A 830 37.60 -31.27 -30.41
CA LEU A 830 38.51 -32.34 -29.98
C LEU A 830 39.25 -32.97 -31.16
N LEU A 831 38.54 -33.29 -32.24
CA LEU A 831 39.14 -33.85 -33.46
C LEU A 831 40.07 -32.84 -34.17
N PHE A 832 39.76 -31.55 -34.11
CA PHE A 832 40.63 -30.50 -34.63
C PHE A 832 41.94 -30.39 -33.83
N MET A 833 41.88 -30.55 -32.51
CA MET A 833 43.09 -30.63 -31.67
C MET A 833 43.95 -31.84 -32.03
N VAL A 834 43.33 -33.00 -32.30
CA VAL A 834 44.03 -34.20 -32.80
C VAL A 834 44.65 -33.95 -34.19
N ASP A 835 43.94 -33.27 -35.08
CA ASP A 835 44.46 -32.87 -36.41
C ASP A 835 45.68 -31.94 -36.26
N ILE A 836 45.65 -30.96 -35.34
CA ILE A 836 46.81 -30.10 -35.06
C ILE A 836 47.97 -30.91 -34.46
N ALA A 837 47.71 -31.75 -33.46
CA ALA A 837 48.72 -32.57 -32.79
C ALA A 837 49.42 -33.50 -33.79
N THR A 838 48.66 -34.17 -34.65
CA THR A 838 49.19 -35.05 -35.70
C THR A 838 49.96 -34.30 -36.78
N ARG A 839 49.71 -32.99 -37.00
CA ARG A 839 50.49 -32.14 -37.93
C ARG A 839 51.77 -31.58 -37.29
N ARG A 840 51.73 -31.16 -36.02
CA ARG A 840 52.81 -30.42 -35.36
C ARG A 840 53.80 -31.31 -34.60
N ILE A 841 53.35 -32.43 -34.08
CA ILE A 841 54.18 -33.34 -33.28
C ILE A 841 54.69 -34.45 -34.19
N SER A 842 56.00 -34.50 -34.45
CA SER A 842 56.63 -35.60 -35.18
C SER A 842 56.67 -36.86 -34.32
N PHE A 843 55.53 -37.54 -34.18
CA PHE A 843 55.54 -38.91 -33.68
C PHE A 843 56.37 -39.75 -34.65
N ARG A 844 57.59 -40.14 -34.25
CA ARG A 844 58.32 -41.24 -34.89
C ARG A 844 57.47 -42.49 -34.68
N LEU A 845 56.66 -42.82 -35.68
CA LEU A 845 55.84 -44.05 -35.74
C LEU A 845 56.68 -45.35 -35.63
N ASN A 846 58.01 -45.26 -35.57
CA ASN A 846 58.93 -46.36 -35.20
C ASN A 846 58.98 -46.69 -33.70
N SER A 847 58.24 -46.00 -32.81
CA SER A 847 58.11 -46.42 -31.41
C SER A 847 56.87 -47.26 -31.11
N LEU A 848 55.92 -47.39 -32.05
CA LEU A 848 54.71 -48.22 -31.88
C LEU A 848 54.97 -49.71 -32.12
N SER A 849 56.06 -50.11 -32.79
CA SER A 849 56.49 -51.51 -32.88
C SER A 849 57.12 -52.04 -31.58
N ARG A 850 57.61 -51.17 -30.69
CA ARG A 850 58.10 -51.58 -29.36
C ARG A 850 56.98 -51.80 -28.34
N VAL A 851 55.80 -51.24 -28.57
CA VAL A 851 54.62 -51.45 -27.71
C VAL A 851 53.89 -52.74 -28.10
N TRP A 852 53.92 -53.14 -29.38
CA TRP A 852 53.37 -54.43 -29.82
C TRP A 852 54.25 -55.65 -29.48
N GLN A 853 55.58 -55.51 -29.39
CA GLN A 853 56.45 -56.58 -28.85
C GLN A 853 56.49 -56.65 -27.32
N LYS A 854 55.97 -55.65 -26.61
CA LYS A 854 55.79 -55.72 -25.14
C LYS A 854 54.49 -56.46 -24.76
N LYS A 855 53.48 -56.42 -25.65
CA LYS A 855 52.20 -57.11 -25.44
C LYS A 855 52.27 -58.64 -25.62
N THR A 856 53.29 -59.14 -26.33
CA THR A 856 53.54 -60.59 -26.46
C THR A 856 54.36 -61.18 -25.30
N ARG A 857 54.96 -60.34 -24.44
CA ARG A 857 55.74 -60.80 -23.26
C ARG A 857 55.00 -60.60 -21.93
N GLU A 858 53.93 -59.79 -21.91
CA GLU A 858 52.99 -59.71 -20.78
C GLU A 858 51.92 -60.82 -20.78
N GLN A 859 51.71 -61.50 -21.91
CA GLN A 859 50.89 -62.73 -21.95
C GLN A 859 51.58 -63.93 -21.27
N GLU A 860 52.91 -63.97 -21.19
CA GLU A 860 53.66 -65.02 -20.48
C GLU A 860 53.74 -64.80 -18.95
N TYR A 861 53.39 -63.61 -18.45
CA TYR A 861 53.39 -63.33 -17.00
C TYR A 861 52.00 -63.49 -16.36
N GLN A 862 50.91 -63.36 -17.13
CA GLN A 862 49.54 -63.58 -16.63
C GLN A 862 49.14 -65.05 -16.47
N ASP A 863 49.80 -66.00 -17.13
CA ASP A 863 49.60 -67.44 -16.90
C ASP A 863 50.27 -67.97 -15.60
N SER A 864 51.20 -67.21 -15.02
CA SER A 864 51.88 -67.56 -13.76
C SER A 864 51.13 -67.10 -12.49
N THR A 865 50.20 -66.16 -12.62
CA THR A 865 49.42 -65.59 -11.50
C THR A 865 48.06 -66.26 -11.34
N THR A 866 47.44 -66.72 -12.43
CA THR A 866 46.19 -67.51 -12.43
C THR A 866 46.40 -68.92 -11.86
N SER A 867 47.58 -69.51 -12.06
CA SER A 867 47.97 -70.80 -11.47
C SER A 867 48.25 -70.73 -9.95
N ARG A 868 48.73 -69.59 -9.44
CA ARG A 868 48.91 -69.36 -7.99
C ARG A 868 47.60 -69.01 -7.26
N LEU A 869 46.66 -68.35 -7.92
CA LEU A 869 45.35 -68.01 -7.35
C LEU A 869 44.41 -69.22 -7.30
N ASN A 870 44.45 -70.10 -8.30
CA ASN A 870 43.66 -71.34 -8.28
C ASN A 870 44.18 -72.36 -7.24
N ARG A 871 45.49 -72.41 -6.97
CA ARG A 871 46.08 -73.25 -5.90
C ARG A 871 45.68 -72.79 -4.49
N ARG A 872 45.54 -71.48 -4.28
CA ARG A 872 45.10 -70.91 -2.99
C ARG A 872 43.58 -71.03 -2.78
N LYS A 873 42.81 -71.11 -3.87
CA LYS A 873 41.36 -71.33 -3.84
C LYS A 873 40.97 -72.79 -3.58
N SER A 874 41.81 -73.76 -3.97
CA SER A 874 41.65 -75.17 -3.60
C SER A 874 42.02 -75.43 -2.14
N GLU A 875 43.08 -74.80 -1.62
CA GLU A 875 43.49 -74.93 -0.20
C GLU A 875 42.47 -74.32 0.79
N LEU A 876 41.68 -73.34 0.37
CA LEU A 876 40.61 -72.73 1.18
C LEU A 876 39.29 -73.52 1.16
N LYS A 877 39.06 -74.35 0.12
CA LYS A 877 37.90 -75.25 0.06
C LYS A 877 38.09 -76.46 0.98
N ASP A 878 39.30 -77.00 1.07
CA ASP A 878 39.64 -78.10 1.99
C ASP A 878 39.57 -77.66 3.48
N TRP A 879 39.76 -76.37 3.77
CA TRP A 879 39.64 -75.81 5.13
C TRP A 879 38.19 -75.58 5.59
N GLN A 880 37.23 -75.45 4.66
CA GLN A 880 35.81 -75.26 4.98
C GLN A 880 35.06 -76.59 5.19
N GLU A 881 35.54 -77.71 4.65
CA GLU A 881 34.97 -79.04 4.91
C GLU A 881 35.38 -79.64 6.27
N ILE A 882 36.43 -79.13 6.94
CA ILE A 882 36.94 -79.67 8.21
C ILE A 882 36.30 -79.04 9.46
N LYS A 883 35.47 -77.99 9.34
CA LYS A 883 34.85 -77.31 10.51
C LYS A 883 33.35 -77.58 10.72
N LEU A 884 32.86 -78.70 10.19
CA LEU A 884 31.49 -79.18 10.34
C LEU A 884 31.43 -80.48 11.16
N GLN A 885 31.97 -80.47 12.38
CA GLN A 885 31.65 -81.48 13.40
C GLN A 885 31.58 -80.86 14.80
N THR A 886 30.52 -81.24 15.53
CA THR A 886 30.25 -81.15 17.00
C THR A 886 29.56 -79.90 17.59
N PRO A 887 28.71 -80.08 18.63
CA PRO A 887 27.29 -79.68 18.54
C PRO A 887 26.80 -78.60 19.54
N LYS A 888 25.55 -78.16 19.31
CA LYS A 888 24.65 -77.28 20.10
C LYS A 888 24.80 -77.37 21.64
N PRO A 889 24.50 -76.26 22.34
CA PRO A 889 23.72 -76.29 23.58
C PRO A 889 22.38 -75.54 23.46
N ALA A 890 21.50 -75.91 24.40
CA ALA A 890 20.07 -75.63 24.53
C ALA A 890 19.78 -74.29 25.28
N PRO A 891 18.50 -73.87 25.43
CA PRO A 891 18.09 -72.48 25.69
C PRO A 891 17.72 -72.16 27.16
N THR A 892 17.31 -70.90 27.41
CA THR A 892 16.59 -70.27 28.56
C THR A 892 17.43 -69.45 29.56
N PRO A 893 16.85 -68.56 30.42
CA PRO A 893 15.48 -67.98 30.50
C PRO A 893 15.41 -66.44 30.77
N ASP A 894 14.18 -65.92 30.85
CA ASP A 894 13.74 -64.63 31.40
C ASP A 894 14.35 -64.24 32.77
N SER A 895 14.52 -62.92 33.02
CA SER A 895 13.85 -62.16 34.11
C SER A 895 14.54 -60.83 34.49
N THR A 896 13.70 -59.79 34.61
CA THR A 896 13.69 -58.66 35.58
C THR A 896 14.97 -58.04 36.16
N GLY A 897 15.06 -56.70 36.16
CA GLY A 897 15.79 -55.95 37.20
C GLY A 897 16.22 -54.51 36.87
N ARG A 898 15.55 -53.52 37.49
CA ARG A 898 15.90 -52.09 37.55
C ARG A 898 17.29 -51.83 38.18
N SER A 899 18.03 -50.83 37.69
CA SER A 899 18.27 -49.51 38.34
C SER A 899 19.63 -48.86 38.01
N LEU A 900 19.51 -47.62 37.53
CA LEU A 900 20.27 -46.37 37.78
C LEU A 900 21.78 -46.19 37.50
N ASP A 901 22.03 -44.97 37.02
CA ASP A 901 23.23 -44.11 37.04
C ASP A 901 24.32 -44.30 35.96
N ARG A 902 24.34 -43.39 34.97
CA ARG A 902 25.29 -42.25 34.90
C ARG A 902 25.13 -41.37 33.64
N PRO A 903 25.70 -40.14 33.63
CA PRO A 903 25.12 -38.96 32.97
C PRO A 903 25.67 -38.64 31.57
N GLU A 904 24.93 -37.78 30.86
CA GLU A 904 25.33 -37.10 29.62
C GLU A 904 26.49 -36.11 29.81
N PRO A 905 27.35 -35.97 28.78
CA PRO A 905 28.13 -34.75 28.58
C PRO A 905 27.76 -33.99 27.29
N ALA A 906 27.85 -32.67 27.42
CA ALA A 906 27.66 -31.60 26.46
C ALA A 906 28.57 -31.65 25.21
N PRO A 907 28.20 -30.93 24.12
CA PRO A 907 29.00 -30.85 22.89
C PRO A 907 30.10 -29.78 22.99
N ARG A 908 31.29 -30.08 22.47
CA ARG A 908 32.40 -29.11 22.31
C ARG A 908 32.69 -28.81 20.84
N LYS A 909 32.54 -27.51 20.54
CA LYS A 909 33.37 -26.61 19.71
C LYS A 909 33.98 -27.14 18.41
N LYS A 910 33.59 -26.49 17.30
CA LYS A 910 34.47 -26.24 16.14
C LYS A 910 34.83 -24.76 16.11
N GLU A 911 36.11 -24.47 16.00
CA GLU A 911 36.65 -23.15 15.64
C GLU A 911 36.80 -23.01 14.11
N PRO A 912 36.90 -21.77 13.60
CA PRO A 912 36.50 -21.40 12.24
C PRO A 912 37.68 -21.21 11.29
N ILE A 913 37.47 -21.47 9.99
CA ILE A 913 38.31 -20.92 8.91
C ILE A 913 37.40 -20.50 7.73
N ASP A 914 37.44 -19.19 7.51
CA ASP A 914 37.08 -18.31 6.38
C ASP A 914 36.56 -18.89 5.06
N THR A 915 35.43 -18.32 4.63
CA THR A 915 35.17 -17.93 3.23
C THR A 915 34.43 -16.57 3.19
N PRO A 916 34.82 -15.63 2.31
CA PRO A 916 34.32 -14.26 2.32
C PRO A 916 32.95 -14.12 1.63
N THR A 917 32.06 -13.34 2.25
CA THR A 917 30.77 -12.93 1.71
C THR A 917 30.91 -11.74 0.75
N ASN A 918 30.29 -11.90 -0.42
CA ASN A 918 30.19 -10.92 -1.48
C ASN A 918 29.02 -9.96 -1.19
N GLU A 919 29.27 -8.85 -0.49
CA GLU A 919 28.32 -7.73 -0.35
C GLU A 919 28.99 -6.35 -0.57
N GLU A 920 29.89 -6.26 -1.57
CA GLU A 920 30.58 -4.99 -1.89
C GLU A 920 30.44 -4.53 -3.36
N THR A 921 29.42 -4.99 -4.10
CA THR A 921 29.30 -4.65 -5.54
C THR A 921 28.22 -3.62 -5.90
N THR A 922 27.47 -3.09 -4.93
CA THR A 922 26.39 -2.11 -5.23
C THR A 922 26.79 -0.67 -4.92
N GLN A 923 27.80 -0.44 -4.06
CA GLN A 923 28.31 0.91 -3.76
C GLN A 923 29.46 1.38 -4.67
N ARG A 924 29.94 0.55 -5.61
CA ARG A 924 30.98 0.92 -6.58
C ARG A 924 30.46 1.34 -7.97
N LEU A 925 29.16 1.21 -8.25
CA LEU A 925 28.56 1.58 -9.54
C LEU A 925 27.82 2.93 -9.54
N LEU A 926 27.50 3.51 -8.39
CA LEU A 926 26.85 4.83 -8.31
C LEU A 926 27.81 6.03 -8.21
N ARG A 927 29.13 5.80 -8.15
CA ARG A 927 30.14 6.88 -8.17
C ARG A 927 30.73 7.19 -9.56
N ARG A 928 30.09 6.73 -10.64
CA ARG A 928 30.61 6.92 -12.02
C ARG A 928 29.60 7.39 -13.08
N VAL A 929 28.48 7.98 -12.68
CA VAL A 929 27.60 8.77 -13.59
C VAL A 929 27.28 10.10 -12.92
N GLY A 930 28.19 11.03 -13.08
CA GLY A 930 28.13 12.40 -12.58
C GLY A 930 29.20 13.22 -13.28
N LYS A 931 29.10 13.32 -14.61
CA LYS A 931 29.81 14.29 -15.46
C LYS A 931 29.26 14.24 -16.89
N LYS A 932 28.31 15.13 -17.17
CA LYS A 932 27.94 15.81 -18.44
C LYS A 932 26.42 15.92 -18.56
N GLY A 933 25.91 17.16 -18.58
CA GLY A 933 24.50 17.52 -18.74
C GLY A 933 24.12 18.51 -17.68
#